data_AF-A0A644UJ94-F1
#
_entry.id   AF-A0A644UJ94-F1
#
_cell.length_a   1.000
_cell.length_b   1.000
_cell.length_c   1.000
_cell.angle_alpha   90.00
_cell.angle_beta   90.00
_cell.angle_gamma   90.00
#
_symmetry.space_group_name_H-M   'P 1'
#
loop_
_entity.id
_entity.type
_entity.pdbx_description
1 polymer ?
#
loop_
_entity_poly.entity_id
_entity_poly.type
_entity_poly.pdbx_seq_one_letter_code
_entity_poly.pdbx_strand_id
1 'polypeptide(L)'
;MDLRNILIGFGVALTCFAFQSCSEDEKGGYTPVNYNVNGKVEKGPFVSGSTIDIQPMDANMQPLGSIYSSTISDNTGSFSFGSKEFETPFAQLKASGYFFNEVDGQLSRGTLTLLAVVNLADQSTVNVNILTHLKYKRIINLIGQNKSYSDANKQAQKELLTAFGLQRFLDVDVSQYSITTGSDEAGALLAISSLLLVDRSEAVLTEYLAKLSEEFGQEGKFSETSLQQIKKDRNKLNSKLPSIASNVVSRYNSLGQTVSVKDLAYFFDWNDDGIAGNEIAGNDTPVTLETPRITVPKEGGEYSIKINTSIPLTLTPTESNTDHITANDLFDKLYETPGLSSMKVEKALENNVLKVNIKPSASRRNVTDSVAIYDFRDQKVAILTISQEGDPSAPLPKLGQAGVQAFNAYASSLSEALTSSNTLEAKYSGVATDWEFRAPLSSSNGNINDIFSKYYRAINRNLIVLEADATRESAYPDFLNTFNAICYYNMVVYWGGVPYLRTVPDLNSLYLPRSSEKDIFHALTSNLETAISKSDEKKNQFATSDLNDLLFVSKDVARIILANIHMYQGDYTKAKSLLAKVVSNNFYQLESTTSYTPTSKELILGLFNTPILTYTDVLLSLAECEAHLGNEAAALNYLKMVTRAKGIAETSGVITGIKEARKIALTDQIGYFAFLKRNGLAKSELKLEDYQLLFPIPQREIDINPGMTQNPGY
;
A
#
# COMPACT_ATOMS: atom_id res chain seq x y z
N MET A 1 -12.56 5.96 -73.20
CA MET A 1 -12.64 6.65 -74.51
C MET A 1 -13.93 7.45 -74.51
N ASP A 2 -13.83 8.67 -75.01
CA ASP A 2 -14.69 9.82 -74.74
C ASP A 2 -16.12 9.77 -75.30
N LEU A 3 -16.96 10.52 -74.58
CA LEU A 3 -18.08 11.40 -74.96
C LEU A 3 -19.11 11.01 -76.05
N ARG A 4 -20.37 11.19 -75.66
CA ARG A 4 -21.36 12.13 -76.26
C ARG A 4 -21.16 12.50 -77.73
N ASN A 5 -22.19 12.25 -78.54
CA ASN A 5 -23.08 13.30 -79.07
C ASN A 5 -24.30 12.68 -79.79
N ILE A 6 -25.54 13.07 -79.39
CA ILE A 6 -26.50 13.89 -80.16
C ILE A 6 -27.38 13.02 -81.09
N LEU A 7 -28.71 13.10 -81.21
CA LEU A 7 -29.80 13.93 -80.68
C LEU A 7 -31.15 13.26 -81.07
N ILE A 8 -32.26 13.67 -80.44
CA ILE A 8 -33.67 13.67 -80.94
C ILE A 8 -34.30 12.27 -81.16
N GLY A 9 -35.47 11.89 -80.66
CA GLY A 9 -36.59 12.57 -80.02
C GLY A 9 -37.84 11.80 -80.44
N PHE A 10 -38.69 11.35 -79.51
CA PHE A 10 -40.00 10.77 -79.85
C PHE A 10 -41.00 11.00 -78.72
N GLY A 11 -42.15 11.56 -79.10
CA GLY A 11 -43.31 11.75 -78.25
C GLY A 11 -44.12 10.45 -78.08
N VAL A 12 -44.35 10.12 -76.81
CA VAL A 12 -45.64 9.84 -76.14
C VAL A 12 -46.81 9.32 -76.99
N ALA A 13 -47.30 8.11 -76.65
CA ALA A 13 -48.68 7.88 -76.20
C ALA A 13 -48.91 6.44 -75.68
N LEU A 14 -49.46 6.36 -74.45
CA LEU A 14 -50.37 5.34 -73.85
C LEU A 14 -49.88 3.87 -73.78
N THR A 15 -49.99 3.11 -72.67
CA THR A 15 -51.08 3.05 -71.69
C THR A 15 -50.66 2.28 -70.42
N CYS A 16 -51.01 2.84 -69.26
CA CYS A 16 -51.42 2.27 -67.97
C CYS A 16 -50.98 0.85 -67.53
N PHE A 17 -50.22 0.80 -66.43
CA PHE A 17 -50.48 -0.10 -65.31
C PHE A 17 -50.52 0.72 -64.01
N ALA A 18 -51.56 0.48 -63.21
CA ALA A 18 -51.86 1.21 -62.00
C ALA A 18 -50.85 0.89 -60.87
N PHE A 19 -50.28 1.93 -60.26
CA PHE A 19 -49.81 1.87 -58.88
C PHE A 19 -50.79 2.68 -58.03
N GLN A 20 -51.43 2.01 -57.07
CA GLN A 20 -52.10 2.65 -55.95
C GLN A 20 -51.06 3.47 -55.19
N SER A 21 -51.11 4.79 -55.40
CA SER A 21 -50.58 5.77 -54.47
C SER A 21 -51.56 5.87 -53.31
N CYS A 22 -51.07 5.59 -52.10
CA CYS A 22 -51.64 6.11 -50.86
C CYS A 22 -50.49 6.81 -50.13
N SER A 23 -50.12 7.99 -50.65
CA SER A 23 -49.64 9.06 -49.78
C SER A 23 -50.87 9.88 -49.44
N GLU A 24 -51.37 9.79 -48.21
CA GLU A 24 -52.19 10.88 -47.68
C GLU A 24 -51.31 12.12 -47.66
N ASP A 25 -51.66 13.06 -48.53
CA ASP A 25 -51.06 14.37 -48.63
C ASP A 25 -51.32 15.16 -47.34
N GLU A 26 -50.35 15.27 -46.43
CA GLU A 26 -50.30 16.37 -45.45
C GLU A 26 -49.88 17.71 -46.13
N LYS A 27 -50.34 17.95 -47.36
CA LYS A 27 -50.12 19.18 -48.10
C LYS A 27 -51.46 19.77 -48.52
N GLY A 28 -52.05 20.51 -47.58
CA GLY A 28 -53.20 21.40 -47.81
C GLY A 28 -54.49 20.90 -47.19
N GLY A 29 -54.75 21.29 -45.94
CA GLY A 29 -56.02 20.98 -45.28
C GLY A 29 -56.09 21.26 -43.77
N TYR A 30 -55.25 22.15 -43.23
CA TYR A 30 -55.42 22.53 -41.82
C TYR A 30 -56.50 23.59 -41.69
N THR A 31 -57.46 23.32 -40.81
CA THR A 31 -58.45 24.31 -40.37
C THR A 31 -57.96 24.93 -39.07
N PRO A 32 -58.24 26.22 -38.80
CA PRO A 32 -57.87 26.84 -37.54
C PRO A 32 -58.44 26.07 -36.35
N VAL A 33 -57.58 25.67 -35.41
CA VAL A 33 -57.95 24.93 -34.20
C VAL A 33 -57.46 25.69 -32.97
N ASN A 34 -58.29 25.70 -31.92
CA ASN A 34 -57.92 26.25 -30.63
C ASN A 34 -57.10 25.23 -29.81
N TYR A 35 -55.86 25.57 -29.50
CA TYR A 35 -54.97 24.80 -28.64
C TYR A 35 -54.78 25.50 -27.30
N ASN A 36 -54.83 24.73 -26.22
CA ASN A 36 -54.49 25.24 -24.89
C ASN A 36 -52.99 25.01 -24.64
N VAL A 37 -52.19 26.08 -24.68
CA VAL A 37 -50.72 25.94 -24.60
C VAL A 37 -50.23 26.33 -23.23
N ASN A 38 -49.83 25.33 -22.44
CA ASN A 38 -49.30 25.49 -21.09
C ASN A 38 -48.14 24.52 -20.87
N GLY A 39 -47.25 24.84 -19.94
CA GLY A 39 -46.18 23.93 -19.54
C GLY A 39 -45.18 24.62 -18.62
N LYS A 40 -43.98 24.06 -18.54
CA LYS A 40 -42.87 24.58 -17.74
C LYS A 40 -41.60 24.77 -18.55
N VAL A 41 -40.74 25.69 -18.10
CA VAL A 41 -39.37 25.83 -18.62
C VAL A 41 -38.37 25.31 -17.59
N GLU A 42 -37.70 24.19 -17.91
CA GLU A 42 -37.00 23.35 -16.93
C GLU A 42 -35.57 22.97 -17.40
N LYS A 43 -34.58 23.67 -16.83
CA LYS A 43 -33.15 23.34 -16.79
C LYS A 43 -32.80 23.02 -15.33
N GLY A 44 -32.84 24.07 -14.50
CA GLY A 44 -33.66 24.11 -13.28
C GLY A 44 -34.89 24.98 -13.56
N PRO A 45 -35.78 25.24 -12.60
CA PRO A 45 -36.93 26.10 -12.86
C PRO A 45 -36.47 27.50 -13.28
N PHE A 46 -36.95 27.97 -14.44
CA PHE A 46 -36.81 29.38 -14.82
C PHE A 46 -37.57 30.24 -13.81
N VAL A 47 -37.02 31.41 -13.49
CA VAL A 47 -37.64 32.30 -12.50
C VAL A 47 -38.76 33.13 -13.13
N SER A 48 -39.69 33.58 -12.29
CA SER A 48 -40.76 34.48 -12.71
C SER A 48 -40.19 35.76 -13.34
N GLY A 49 -40.81 36.22 -14.42
CA GLY A 49 -40.35 37.35 -15.23
C GLY A 49 -39.42 37.00 -16.40
N SER A 50 -39.00 35.73 -16.51
CA SER A 50 -38.41 35.20 -17.75
C SER A 50 -39.44 35.20 -18.90
N THR A 51 -39.00 35.22 -20.16
CA THR A 51 -39.88 35.31 -21.34
C THR A 51 -40.07 33.96 -22.00
N ILE A 52 -41.25 33.73 -22.57
CA ILE A 52 -41.56 32.60 -23.44
C ILE A 52 -42.30 33.11 -24.67
N ASP A 53 -41.82 32.74 -25.85
CA ASP A 53 -42.44 33.04 -27.13
C ASP A 53 -42.97 31.75 -27.75
N ILE A 54 -44.16 31.81 -28.34
CA ILE A 54 -44.69 30.80 -29.25
C ILE A 54 -44.81 31.38 -30.66
N GLN A 55 -44.20 30.71 -31.62
CA GLN A 55 -44.27 31.05 -33.04
C GLN A 55 -44.90 29.86 -33.80
N PRO A 56 -46.11 30.01 -34.37
CA PRO A 56 -46.72 28.98 -35.20
C PRO A 56 -45.83 28.67 -36.41
N MET A 57 -45.90 27.43 -36.89
CA MET A 57 -45.05 26.93 -37.98
C MET A 57 -45.86 26.11 -38.97
N ASP A 58 -45.47 26.11 -40.24
CA ASP A 58 -46.05 25.20 -41.23
C ASP A 58 -45.56 23.74 -41.04
N ALA A 59 -46.08 22.82 -41.85
CA ALA A 59 -45.66 21.41 -41.81
C ALA A 59 -44.18 21.18 -42.16
N ASN A 60 -43.50 22.16 -42.78
CA ASN A 60 -42.07 22.13 -43.08
C ASN A 60 -41.23 22.87 -42.02
N MET A 61 -41.82 23.18 -40.86
CA MET A 61 -41.23 23.94 -39.75
C MET A 61 -40.77 25.36 -40.15
N GLN A 62 -41.39 25.95 -41.17
CA GLN A 62 -41.18 27.35 -41.52
C GLN A 62 -42.10 28.23 -40.66
N PRO A 63 -41.57 29.30 -40.04
CA PRO A 63 -42.37 30.21 -39.24
C PRO A 63 -43.55 30.83 -40.00
N LEU A 64 -44.74 30.79 -39.38
CA LEU A 64 -45.91 31.55 -39.78
C LEU A 64 -45.95 32.85 -38.99
N GLY A 65 -46.22 33.97 -39.68
CA GLY A 65 -45.89 35.34 -39.28
C GLY A 65 -45.86 35.66 -37.77
N SER A 66 -47.02 35.61 -37.09
CA SER A 66 -47.18 36.18 -35.75
C SER A 66 -46.43 35.44 -34.65
N ILE A 67 -45.65 36.17 -33.85
CA ILE A 67 -45.07 35.68 -32.59
C ILE A 67 -45.97 36.12 -31.44
N TYR A 68 -46.30 35.19 -30.54
CA TYR A 68 -47.01 35.49 -29.30
C TYR A 68 -46.04 35.35 -28.13
N SER A 69 -45.95 36.39 -27.29
CA SER A 69 -45.06 36.41 -26.13
C SER A 69 -45.86 36.37 -24.83
N SER A 70 -45.32 35.68 -23.83
CA SER A 70 -45.82 35.64 -22.45
C SER A 70 -44.62 35.63 -21.49
N THR A 71 -44.89 35.60 -20.19
CA THR A 71 -43.87 35.48 -19.14
C THR A 71 -44.03 34.17 -18.38
N ILE A 72 -42.93 33.72 -17.79
CA ILE A 72 -42.95 32.67 -16.78
C ILE A 72 -43.66 33.21 -15.55
N SER A 73 -44.76 32.56 -15.19
CA SER A 73 -45.76 33.00 -14.20
C SER A 73 -45.34 32.76 -12.75
N ASP A 74 -44.44 31.81 -12.49
CA ASP A 74 -43.96 31.47 -11.16
C ASP A 74 -42.48 31.06 -11.15
N ASN A 75 -41.92 30.88 -9.95
CA ASN A 75 -40.51 30.48 -9.77
C ASN A 75 -40.27 28.97 -9.95
N THR A 76 -41.27 28.22 -10.41
CA THR A 76 -41.19 26.80 -10.79
C THR A 76 -41.13 26.61 -12.31
N GLY A 77 -41.13 27.70 -13.07
CA GLY A 77 -41.00 27.68 -14.53
C GLY A 77 -42.32 27.66 -15.29
N SER A 78 -43.48 27.77 -14.64
CA SER A 78 -44.79 27.61 -15.29
C SER A 78 -45.12 28.73 -16.27
N PHE A 79 -45.68 28.41 -17.43
CA PHE A 79 -46.22 29.37 -18.39
C PHE A 79 -47.58 28.94 -18.95
N SER A 80 -48.34 29.91 -19.45
CA SER A 80 -49.61 29.72 -20.12
C SER A 80 -49.82 30.77 -21.21
N PHE A 81 -50.25 30.33 -22.39
CA PHE A 81 -50.84 31.20 -23.42
C PHE A 81 -52.37 31.09 -23.45
N GLY A 82 -52.95 30.23 -22.62
CA GLY A 82 -54.37 29.87 -22.65
C GLY A 82 -54.76 29.22 -23.99
N SER A 83 -56.05 29.32 -24.31
CA SER A 83 -56.57 28.89 -25.61
C SER A 83 -56.16 29.88 -26.71
N LYS A 84 -55.45 29.38 -27.73
CA LYS A 84 -55.04 30.14 -28.90
C LYS A 84 -55.39 29.40 -30.17
N GLU A 85 -55.94 30.13 -31.13
CA GLU A 85 -56.26 29.61 -32.46
C GLU A 85 -55.01 29.63 -33.33
N PHE A 86 -54.63 28.48 -33.88
CA PHE A 86 -53.53 28.34 -34.82
C PHE A 86 -53.98 27.63 -36.09
N GLU A 87 -53.47 28.08 -37.24
CA GLU A 87 -53.74 27.50 -38.55
C GLU A 87 -53.19 26.08 -38.68
N THR A 88 -52.11 25.77 -37.97
CA THR A 88 -51.43 24.48 -37.95
C THR A 88 -51.17 24.07 -36.50
N PRO A 89 -50.99 22.77 -36.21
CA PRO A 89 -50.68 22.34 -34.86
C PRO A 89 -49.20 22.53 -34.50
N PHE A 90 -48.34 22.92 -35.44
CA PHE A 90 -46.90 23.02 -35.22
C PHE A 90 -46.49 24.39 -34.68
N ALA A 91 -45.62 24.40 -33.69
CA ALA A 91 -45.11 25.64 -33.11
C ALA A 91 -43.67 25.50 -32.61
N GLN A 92 -42.92 26.59 -32.70
CA GLN A 92 -41.67 26.78 -31.98
C GLN A 92 -41.94 27.50 -30.67
N LEU A 93 -41.39 26.95 -29.59
CA LEU A 93 -41.31 27.61 -28.29
C LEU A 93 -39.88 28.11 -28.05
N LYS A 94 -39.74 29.35 -27.63
CA LYS A 94 -38.45 29.96 -27.28
C LYS A 94 -38.55 30.58 -25.88
N ALA A 95 -37.82 30.01 -24.93
CA ALA A 95 -37.76 30.52 -23.56
C ALA A 95 -36.43 31.22 -23.32
N SER A 96 -36.44 32.40 -22.71
CA SER A 96 -35.23 33.16 -22.37
C SER A 96 -35.33 33.76 -20.97
N GLY A 97 -34.34 33.52 -20.11
CA GLY A 97 -34.34 34.11 -18.77
C GLY A 97 -33.36 33.49 -17.78
N TYR A 98 -33.46 33.93 -16.52
CA TYR A 98 -32.66 33.42 -15.41
C TYR A 98 -33.24 32.10 -14.91
N PHE A 99 -32.37 31.22 -14.41
CA PHE A 99 -32.73 29.88 -13.98
C PHE A 99 -32.05 29.54 -12.66
N PHE A 100 -32.57 28.54 -11.96
CA PHE A 100 -31.88 27.97 -10.80
C PHE A 100 -30.78 27.01 -11.25
N ASN A 101 -29.55 27.23 -10.78
CA ASN A 101 -28.41 26.36 -11.00
C ASN A 101 -28.38 25.26 -9.94
N GLU A 102 -28.72 24.05 -10.36
CA GLU A 102 -28.79 22.87 -9.51
C GLU A 102 -27.41 22.39 -9.00
N VAL A 103 -26.33 22.75 -9.70
CA VAL A 103 -24.95 22.32 -9.36
C VAL A 103 -24.37 23.13 -8.20
N ASP A 104 -24.60 24.45 -8.16
CA ASP A 104 -24.11 25.32 -7.08
C ASP A 104 -25.19 25.73 -6.05
N GLY A 105 -26.46 25.47 -6.36
CA GLY A 105 -27.60 25.77 -5.49
C GLY A 105 -28.01 27.25 -5.47
N GLN A 106 -27.64 28.03 -6.49
CA GLN A 106 -27.92 29.46 -6.58
C GLN A 106 -28.73 29.83 -7.84
N LEU A 107 -29.27 31.06 -7.88
CA LEU A 107 -29.82 31.62 -9.12
C LEU A 107 -28.68 31.99 -10.07
N SER A 108 -28.92 31.76 -11.37
CA SER A 108 -27.96 32.08 -12.42
C SER A 108 -27.66 33.58 -12.45
N ARG A 109 -26.42 33.92 -12.80
CA ARG A 109 -25.97 35.33 -12.97
C ARG A 109 -26.23 35.85 -14.38
N GLY A 110 -26.48 34.94 -15.33
CA GLY A 110 -26.83 35.23 -16.71
C GLY A 110 -28.11 34.52 -17.15
N THR A 111 -28.64 34.94 -18.29
CA THR A 111 -29.81 34.31 -18.90
C THR A 111 -29.43 33.17 -19.82
N LEU A 112 -30.28 32.15 -19.91
CA LEU A 112 -30.18 31.07 -20.89
C LEU A 112 -31.36 31.14 -21.86
N THR A 113 -31.15 30.74 -23.11
CA THR A 113 -32.23 30.56 -24.10
C THR A 113 -32.38 29.10 -24.47
N LEU A 114 -33.59 28.57 -24.36
CA LEU A 114 -33.96 27.21 -24.75
C LEU A 114 -35.00 27.25 -25.87
N LEU A 115 -34.99 26.22 -26.71
CA LEU A 115 -35.85 26.08 -27.88
C LEU A 115 -36.56 24.73 -27.81
N ALA A 116 -37.77 24.67 -28.34
CA ALA A 116 -38.48 23.43 -28.60
C ALA A 116 -39.32 23.59 -29.87
N VAL A 117 -39.53 22.49 -30.59
CA VAL A 117 -40.48 22.42 -31.70
C VAL A 117 -41.49 21.33 -31.40
N VAL A 118 -42.77 21.68 -31.43
CA VAL A 118 -43.86 20.84 -30.92
C VAL A 118 -45.02 20.74 -31.89
N ASN A 119 -45.73 19.61 -31.81
CA ASN A 119 -47.06 19.42 -32.36
C ASN A 119 -48.07 19.51 -31.21
N LEU A 120 -48.82 20.61 -31.16
CA LEU A 120 -49.79 20.94 -30.11
C LEU A 120 -51.00 20.00 -30.10
N ALA A 121 -51.21 19.21 -31.16
CA ALA A 121 -52.27 18.19 -31.18
C ALA A 121 -51.90 16.93 -30.38
N ASP A 122 -50.61 16.67 -30.18
CA ASP A 122 -50.16 15.42 -29.56
C ASP A 122 -50.35 15.43 -28.04
N GLN A 123 -50.33 16.62 -27.40
CA GLN A 123 -50.20 16.74 -25.95
C GLN A 123 -50.88 18.01 -25.39
N SER A 124 -51.46 17.92 -24.19
CA SER A 124 -52.15 19.02 -23.51
C SER A 124 -51.23 19.99 -22.75
N THR A 125 -49.98 19.57 -22.52
CA THR A 125 -48.93 20.33 -21.84
C THR A 125 -47.66 20.21 -22.67
N VAL A 126 -46.80 21.22 -22.67
CA VAL A 126 -45.52 21.20 -23.40
C VAL A 126 -44.46 21.92 -22.59
N ASN A 127 -43.45 21.19 -22.13
CA ASN A 127 -42.31 21.75 -21.42
C ASN A 127 -41.17 22.08 -22.38
N VAL A 128 -40.46 23.17 -22.09
CA VAL A 128 -39.21 23.56 -22.77
C VAL A 128 -38.06 23.24 -21.83
N ASN A 129 -37.17 22.34 -22.23
CA ASN A 129 -36.05 21.91 -21.40
C ASN A 129 -34.77 21.70 -22.22
N ILE A 130 -33.70 21.25 -21.56
CA ILE A 130 -32.42 20.97 -22.22
C ILE A 130 -32.55 19.95 -23.34
N LEU A 131 -33.32 18.88 -23.12
CA LEU A 131 -33.44 17.79 -24.07
C LEU A 131 -34.24 18.24 -25.30
N THR A 132 -35.31 19.02 -25.12
CA THR A 132 -36.06 19.63 -26.24
C THR A 132 -35.17 20.57 -27.06
N HIS A 133 -34.28 21.32 -26.40
CA HIS A 133 -33.33 22.22 -27.07
C HIS A 133 -32.25 21.46 -27.86
N LEU A 134 -31.72 20.38 -27.31
CA LEU A 134 -30.72 19.56 -28.00
C LEU A 134 -31.31 18.88 -29.25
N LYS A 135 -32.54 18.32 -29.17
CA LYS A 135 -33.18 17.68 -30.33
C LYS A 135 -33.78 18.66 -31.35
N TYR A 136 -33.92 19.94 -31.02
CA TYR A 136 -34.59 20.96 -31.85
C TYR A 136 -34.08 20.99 -33.31
N LYS A 137 -32.77 21.19 -33.52
CA LYS A 137 -32.19 21.25 -34.88
C LYS A 137 -32.30 19.91 -35.61
N ARG A 138 -32.23 18.80 -34.88
CA ARG A 138 -32.34 17.46 -35.47
C ARG A 138 -33.73 17.22 -36.04
N ILE A 139 -34.79 17.64 -35.34
CA ILE A 139 -36.17 17.54 -35.85
C ILE A 139 -36.33 18.35 -37.13
N ILE A 140 -35.87 19.61 -37.16
CA ILE A 140 -35.96 20.47 -38.35
C ILE A 140 -35.23 19.85 -39.54
N ASN A 141 -34.01 19.35 -39.32
CA ASN A 141 -33.22 18.73 -40.39
C ASN A 141 -33.87 17.45 -40.94
N LEU A 142 -34.46 16.62 -40.07
CA LEU A 142 -35.17 15.40 -40.48
C LEU A 142 -36.45 15.71 -41.27
N ILE A 143 -37.18 16.76 -40.91
CA ILE A 143 -38.35 17.22 -41.67
C ILE A 143 -37.93 17.77 -43.04
N GLY A 144 -36.81 18.51 -43.10
CA GLY A 144 -36.18 18.91 -44.37
C GLY A 144 -35.78 17.72 -45.27
N GLN A 145 -35.64 16.52 -44.70
CA GLN A 145 -35.43 15.25 -45.41
C GLN A 145 -36.74 14.50 -45.71
N ASN A 146 -37.89 15.20 -45.70
CA ASN A 146 -39.23 14.69 -45.97
C ASN A 146 -39.79 13.70 -44.93
N LYS A 147 -39.36 13.79 -43.66
CA LYS A 147 -40.03 13.06 -42.56
C LYS A 147 -41.20 13.86 -42.00
N SER A 148 -42.23 13.16 -41.53
CA SER A 148 -43.29 13.76 -40.72
C SER A 148 -42.72 14.28 -39.40
N TYR A 149 -43.40 15.23 -38.75
CA TYR A 149 -43.01 15.70 -37.42
C TYR A 149 -42.90 14.53 -36.42
N SER A 150 -43.90 13.64 -36.42
CA SER A 150 -43.95 12.49 -35.51
C SER A 150 -42.75 11.56 -35.68
N ASP A 151 -42.42 11.19 -36.93
CA ASP A 151 -41.26 10.34 -37.21
C ASP A 151 -39.92 11.04 -36.92
N ALA A 152 -39.81 12.33 -37.26
CA ALA A 152 -38.63 13.13 -36.99
C ALA A 152 -38.38 13.25 -35.48
N ASN A 153 -39.43 13.55 -34.71
CA ASN A 153 -39.37 13.67 -33.26
C ASN A 153 -39.01 12.34 -32.58
N LYS A 154 -39.66 11.24 -32.98
CA LYS A 154 -39.36 9.90 -32.48
C LYS A 154 -37.91 9.48 -32.75
N GLN A 155 -37.41 9.76 -33.96
CA GLN A 155 -36.02 9.47 -34.32
C GLN A 155 -35.04 10.34 -33.52
N ALA A 156 -35.25 11.66 -33.47
CA ALA A 156 -34.37 12.58 -32.76
C ALA A 156 -34.32 12.28 -31.25
N GLN A 157 -35.45 11.94 -30.64
CA GLN A 157 -35.51 11.50 -29.24
C GLN A 157 -34.73 10.22 -29.01
N LYS A 158 -34.90 9.21 -29.89
CA LYS A 158 -34.15 7.96 -29.81
C LYS A 158 -32.65 8.20 -29.89
N GLU A 159 -32.20 8.93 -30.90
CA GLU A 159 -30.80 9.29 -31.10
C GLU A 159 -30.24 10.03 -29.87
N LEU A 160 -30.98 11.01 -29.33
CA LEU A 160 -30.52 11.85 -28.22
C LEU A 160 -30.39 11.06 -26.91
N LEU A 161 -31.44 10.32 -26.53
CA LEU A 161 -31.40 9.54 -25.29
C LEU A 161 -30.39 8.41 -25.38
N THR A 162 -30.24 7.75 -26.54
CA THR A 162 -29.18 6.76 -26.74
C THR A 162 -27.78 7.36 -26.64
N ALA A 163 -27.56 8.61 -27.10
CA ALA A 163 -26.27 9.28 -26.96
C ALA A 163 -25.83 9.51 -25.50
N PHE A 164 -26.76 9.42 -24.54
CA PHE A 164 -26.50 9.49 -23.10
C PHE A 164 -26.73 8.15 -22.36
N GLY A 165 -26.97 7.05 -23.08
CA GLY A 165 -27.26 5.73 -22.49
C GLY A 165 -28.65 5.61 -21.84
N LEU A 166 -29.57 6.52 -22.17
CA LEU A 166 -30.89 6.69 -21.56
C LEU A 166 -32.04 6.07 -22.38
N GLN A 167 -31.75 5.15 -23.30
CA GLN A 167 -32.75 4.52 -24.19
C GLN A 167 -33.93 3.82 -23.47
N ARG A 168 -33.82 3.49 -22.19
CA ARG A 168 -34.93 2.92 -21.42
C ARG A 168 -36.04 3.92 -21.10
N PHE A 169 -35.80 5.22 -21.33
CA PHE A 169 -36.73 6.30 -21.07
C PHE A 169 -37.35 6.85 -22.37
N LEU A 170 -37.54 6.01 -23.40
CA LEU A 170 -38.03 6.48 -24.71
C LEU A 170 -39.54 6.67 -24.81
N ASP A 171 -40.30 6.08 -23.88
CA ASP A 171 -41.76 5.96 -23.98
C ASP A 171 -42.49 7.29 -23.78
N VAL A 172 -41.88 8.22 -23.03
CA VAL A 172 -42.42 9.55 -22.77
C VAL A 172 -41.63 10.58 -23.59
N ASP A 173 -42.31 11.49 -24.30
CA ASP A 173 -41.61 12.55 -25.01
C ASP A 173 -40.89 13.47 -24.01
N VAL A 174 -39.65 13.87 -24.32
CA VAL A 174 -38.87 14.74 -23.42
C VAL A 174 -39.54 16.09 -23.16
N SER A 175 -40.48 16.55 -23.99
CA SER A 175 -41.31 17.73 -23.72
C SER A 175 -42.33 17.53 -22.60
N GLN A 176 -42.56 16.30 -22.13
CA GLN A 176 -43.38 16.02 -20.93
C GLN A 176 -42.54 15.85 -19.67
N TYR A 177 -41.21 15.86 -19.77
CA TYR A 177 -40.34 15.68 -18.61
C TYR A 177 -40.47 16.90 -17.71
N SER A 178 -40.68 16.68 -16.41
CA SER A 178 -40.70 17.73 -15.41
C SER A 178 -39.99 17.32 -14.13
N ILE A 179 -39.17 18.21 -13.59
CA ILE A 179 -38.38 17.98 -12.39
C ILE A 179 -39.30 17.75 -11.17
N THR A 180 -40.50 18.31 -11.20
CA THR A 180 -41.45 18.26 -10.08
C THR A 180 -42.17 16.92 -9.88
N THR A 181 -42.12 15.99 -10.85
CA THR A 181 -42.83 14.71 -10.74
C THR A 181 -42.12 13.68 -9.85
N GLY A 182 -40.80 13.83 -9.66
CA GLY A 182 -39.96 12.83 -8.99
C GLY A 182 -39.89 11.47 -9.72
N SER A 183 -40.30 11.42 -10.99
CA SER A 183 -40.25 10.23 -11.83
C SER A 183 -38.83 9.95 -12.35
N ASP A 184 -38.64 8.84 -13.06
CA ASP A 184 -37.34 8.54 -13.64
C ASP A 184 -37.00 9.50 -14.80
N GLU A 185 -38.01 10.00 -15.52
CA GLU A 185 -37.86 11.08 -16.51
C GLU A 185 -37.35 12.38 -15.88
N ALA A 186 -37.82 12.70 -14.67
CA ALA A 186 -37.32 13.84 -13.89
C ALA A 186 -35.84 13.68 -13.53
N GLY A 187 -35.45 12.46 -13.12
CA GLY A 187 -34.06 12.11 -12.85
C GLY A 187 -33.16 12.21 -14.09
N ALA A 188 -33.63 11.71 -15.23
CA ALA A 188 -32.92 11.80 -16.51
C ALA A 188 -32.72 13.27 -16.94
N LEU A 189 -33.78 14.10 -16.87
CA LEU A 189 -33.67 15.53 -17.17
C LEU A 189 -32.65 16.22 -16.27
N LEU A 190 -32.74 15.98 -14.96
CA LEU A 190 -31.86 16.61 -13.97
C LEU A 190 -30.40 16.17 -14.14
N ALA A 191 -30.16 14.89 -14.43
CA ALA A 191 -28.82 14.36 -14.67
C ALA A 191 -28.16 15.03 -15.90
N ILE A 192 -28.84 15.05 -17.04
CA ILE A 192 -28.30 15.68 -18.26
C ILE A 192 -28.18 17.19 -18.09
N SER A 193 -29.16 17.84 -17.44
CA SER A 193 -29.07 19.26 -17.14
C SER A 193 -27.82 19.58 -16.30
N SER A 194 -27.58 18.81 -15.24
CA SER A 194 -26.44 19.01 -14.33
C SER A 194 -25.10 18.74 -15.03
N LEU A 195 -25.05 17.68 -15.84
CA LEU A 195 -23.88 17.28 -16.62
C LEU A 195 -23.43 18.39 -17.57
N LEU A 196 -24.36 19.00 -18.30
CA LEU A 196 -24.03 20.06 -19.24
C LEU A 196 -23.65 21.38 -18.54
N LEU A 197 -24.01 21.54 -17.26
CA LEU A 197 -23.76 22.74 -16.47
C LEU A 197 -22.48 22.70 -15.64
N VAL A 198 -22.00 21.51 -15.25
CA VAL A 198 -20.89 21.38 -14.31
C VAL A 198 -19.65 22.15 -14.75
N ASP A 199 -19.10 22.92 -13.82
CA ASP A 199 -17.92 23.80 -14.00
C ASP A 199 -18.03 24.81 -15.16
N ARG A 200 -19.25 25.18 -15.58
CA ARG A 200 -19.47 26.19 -16.62
C ARG A 200 -20.22 27.40 -16.08
N SER A 201 -19.84 28.58 -16.56
CA SER A 201 -20.67 29.77 -16.46
C SER A 201 -21.81 29.73 -17.48
N GLU A 202 -22.78 30.62 -17.35
CA GLU A 202 -23.96 30.67 -18.23
C GLU A 202 -23.59 30.97 -19.69
N ALA A 203 -22.57 31.82 -19.90
CA ALA A 203 -22.05 32.13 -21.24
C ALA A 203 -21.41 30.89 -21.88
N VAL A 204 -20.58 30.16 -21.11
CA VAL A 204 -19.92 28.94 -21.58
C VAL A 204 -20.94 27.81 -21.79
N LEU A 205 -21.97 27.71 -20.96
CA LEU A 205 -23.10 26.80 -21.18
C LEU A 205 -23.82 27.12 -22.48
N THR A 206 -24.09 28.41 -22.77
CA THR A 206 -24.78 28.82 -24.00
C THR A 206 -23.97 28.43 -25.24
N GLU A 207 -22.66 28.67 -25.23
CA GLU A 207 -21.74 28.23 -26.30
C GLU A 207 -21.75 26.70 -26.45
N TYR A 208 -21.69 25.99 -25.33
CA TYR A 208 -21.65 24.53 -25.32
C TYR A 208 -22.94 23.92 -25.86
N LEU A 209 -24.12 24.44 -25.47
CA LEU A 209 -25.41 23.97 -26.02
C LEU A 209 -25.55 24.28 -27.50
N ALA A 210 -25.09 25.44 -27.96
CA ALA A 210 -25.09 25.77 -29.37
C ALA A 210 -24.25 24.78 -30.18
N LYS A 211 -23.06 24.43 -29.67
CA LYS A 211 -22.19 23.40 -30.27
C LYS A 211 -22.88 22.04 -30.31
N LEU A 212 -23.39 21.56 -29.16
CA LEU A 212 -24.02 20.23 -29.08
C LEU A 212 -25.28 20.14 -29.95
N SER A 213 -26.11 21.17 -29.97
CA SER A 213 -27.32 21.22 -30.81
C SER A 213 -26.99 21.23 -32.30
N GLU A 214 -25.90 21.90 -32.71
CA GLU A 214 -25.44 21.90 -34.10
C GLU A 214 -24.91 20.52 -34.53
N GLU A 215 -23.99 19.93 -33.74
CA GLU A 215 -23.44 18.59 -34.01
C GLU A 215 -24.56 17.55 -34.10
N PHE A 216 -25.43 17.51 -33.07
CA PHE A 216 -26.54 16.58 -33.01
C PHE A 216 -27.56 16.82 -34.12
N GLY A 217 -27.80 18.08 -34.50
CA GLY A 217 -28.72 18.43 -35.58
C GLY A 217 -28.34 17.81 -36.91
N GLN A 218 -27.06 17.84 -37.27
CA GLN A 218 -26.57 17.35 -38.56
C GLN A 218 -26.59 15.81 -38.64
N GLU A 219 -26.04 15.14 -37.62
CA GLU A 219 -25.72 13.71 -37.71
C GLU A 219 -26.56 12.82 -36.79
N GLY A 220 -27.32 13.39 -35.85
CA GLY A 220 -27.97 12.64 -34.77
C GLY A 220 -26.97 12.07 -33.77
N LYS A 221 -25.75 12.62 -33.72
CA LYS A 221 -24.63 12.18 -32.89
C LYS A 221 -23.81 13.39 -32.43
N PHE A 222 -23.10 13.24 -31.31
CA PHE A 222 -22.11 14.22 -30.86
C PHE A 222 -20.73 13.92 -31.43
N SER A 223 -19.89 14.94 -31.59
CA SER A 223 -18.51 14.73 -32.02
C SER A 223 -17.69 14.01 -30.94
N GLU A 224 -16.61 13.34 -31.35
CA GLU A 224 -15.66 12.69 -30.43
C GLU A 224 -15.15 13.68 -29.36
N THR A 225 -14.90 14.94 -29.74
CA THR A 225 -14.46 15.98 -28.78
C THR A 225 -15.53 16.30 -27.74
N SER A 226 -16.80 16.31 -28.13
CA SER A 226 -17.93 16.55 -27.24
C SER A 226 -18.17 15.37 -26.32
N LEU A 227 -18.06 14.13 -26.82
CA LEU A 227 -18.14 12.91 -26.00
C LEU A 227 -17.03 12.85 -24.94
N GLN A 228 -15.79 13.18 -25.31
CA GLN A 228 -14.69 13.27 -24.34
C GLN A 228 -14.92 14.34 -23.28
N GLN A 229 -15.50 15.49 -23.64
CA GLN A 229 -15.85 16.52 -22.68
C GLN A 229 -16.99 16.06 -21.75
N ILE A 230 -18.04 15.44 -22.29
CA ILE A 230 -19.14 14.83 -21.52
C ILE A 230 -18.59 13.83 -20.50
N LYS A 231 -17.64 12.97 -20.90
CA LYS A 231 -16.98 12.02 -19.99
C LYS A 231 -16.21 12.73 -18.86
N LYS A 232 -15.44 13.78 -19.17
CA LYS A 232 -14.74 14.57 -18.14
C LYS A 232 -15.71 15.22 -17.16
N ASP A 233 -16.83 15.75 -17.68
CA ASP A 233 -17.86 16.42 -16.90
C ASP A 233 -18.60 15.42 -15.99
N ARG A 234 -18.92 14.23 -16.48
CA ARG A 234 -19.50 13.13 -15.70
C ARG A 234 -18.61 12.79 -14.49
N ASN A 235 -17.31 12.61 -14.71
CA ASN A 235 -16.37 12.26 -13.65
C ASN A 235 -16.30 13.35 -12.57
N LYS A 236 -16.26 14.63 -12.98
CA LYS A 236 -16.33 15.79 -12.06
C LYS A 236 -17.64 15.86 -11.30
N LEU A 237 -18.74 15.44 -11.92
CA LEU A 237 -20.07 15.50 -11.35
C LEU A 237 -20.29 14.43 -10.26
N ASN A 238 -19.60 13.28 -10.33
CA ASN A 238 -19.81 12.14 -9.44
C ASN A 238 -19.83 12.52 -7.94
N SER A 239 -18.85 13.31 -7.50
CA SER A 239 -18.77 13.78 -6.10
C SER A 239 -19.81 14.86 -5.74
N LYS A 240 -20.46 15.49 -6.73
CA LYS A 240 -21.45 16.56 -6.55
C LYS A 240 -22.90 16.06 -6.58
N LEU A 241 -23.16 14.82 -7.02
CA LEU A 241 -24.53 14.28 -7.18
C LEU A 241 -25.40 14.40 -5.92
N PRO A 242 -24.92 14.09 -4.69
CA PRO A 242 -25.74 14.25 -3.49
C PRO A 242 -26.12 15.71 -3.19
N SER A 243 -25.20 16.64 -3.46
CA SER A 243 -25.43 18.08 -3.27
C SER A 243 -26.45 18.61 -4.27
N ILE A 244 -26.40 18.16 -5.53
CA ILE A 244 -27.38 18.52 -6.57
C ILE A 244 -28.79 18.11 -6.16
N ALA A 245 -28.97 16.85 -5.72
CA ALA A 245 -30.26 16.38 -5.24
C ALA A 245 -30.78 17.24 -4.07
N SER A 246 -29.89 17.57 -3.12
CA SER A 246 -30.22 18.42 -1.97
C SER A 246 -30.58 19.85 -2.36
N ASN A 247 -29.88 20.44 -3.34
CA ASN A 247 -30.14 21.77 -3.86
C ASN A 247 -31.53 21.86 -4.49
N VAL A 248 -31.90 20.87 -5.31
CA VAL A 248 -33.22 20.82 -5.97
C VAL A 248 -34.34 20.68 -4.94
N VAL A 249 -34.22 19.74 -4.00
CA VAL A 249 -35.20 19.57 -2.91
C VAL A 249 -35.35 20.87 -2.11
N SER A 250 -34.24 21.51 -1.75
CA SER A 250 -34.23 22.77 -1.00
C SER A 250 -34.91 23.90 -1.77
N ARG A 251 -34.64 24.01 -3.08
CA ARG A 251 -35.26 25.03 -3.94
C ARG A 251 -36.77 24.88 -3.97
N TYR A 252 -37.29 23.70 -4.29
CA TYR A 252 -38.73 23.51 -4.39
C TYR A 252 -39.43 23.64 -3.03
N ASN A 253 -38.81 23.15 -1.95
CA ASN A 253 -39.34 23.37 -0.59
C ASN A 253 -39.45 24.86 -0.25
N SER A 254 -38.47 25.68 -0.64
CA SER A 254 -38.54 27.15 -0.46
C SER A 254 -39.66 27.81 -1.27
N LEU A 255 -40.16 27.14 -2.31
CA LEU A 255 -41.29 27.55 -3.15
C LEU A 255 -42.62 26.93 -2.69
N GLY A 256 -42.64 26.22 -1.56
CA GLY A 256 -43.84 25.57 -1.03
C GLY A 256 -44.23 24.28 -1.76
N GLN A 257 -43.32 23.67 -2.52
CA GLN A 257 -43.54 22.41 -3.23
C GLN A 257 -42.61 21.31 -2.71
N THR A 258 -43.17 20.15 -2.38
CA THR A 258 -42.37 18.97 -2.02
C THR A 258 -42.05 18.18 -3.28
N VAL A 259 -40.76 17.94 -3.53
CA VAL A 259 -40.28 17.11 -4.65
C VAL A 259 -39.34 16.03 -4.13
N SER A 260 -39.26 14.91 -4.84
CA SER A 260 -38.31 13.82 -4.59
C SER A 260 -37.32 13.75 -5.75
N VAL A 261 -36.04 13.54 -5.47
CA VAL A 261 -34.99 13.36 -6.49
C VAL A 261 -34.48 11.92 -6.42
N LYS A 262 -34.46 11.26 -7.57
CA LYS A 262 -33.90 9.90 -7.73
C LYS A 262 -32.38 9.91 -7.52
N ASP A 263 -31.78 8.74 -7.28
CA ASP A 263 -30.32 8.64 -7.30
C ASP A 263 -29.79 8.98 -8.71
N LEU A 264 -29.20 10.17 -8.82
CA LEU A 264 -28.74 10.71 -10.10
C LEU A 264 -27.62 9.87 -10.71
N ALA A 265 -26.91 9.06 -9.92
CA ALA A 265 -25.88 8.17 -10.44
C ALA A 265 -26.45 7.18 -11.46
N TYR A 266 -27.72 6.78 -11.32
CA TYR A 266 -28.39 5.80 -12.20
C TYR A 266 -28.64 6.31 -13.62
N PHE A 267 -28.44 7.61 -13.86
CA PHE A 267 -28.70 8.26 -15.15
C PHE A 267 -27.40 8.61 -15.91
N PHE A 268 -26.28 8.06 -15.47
CA PHE A 268 -25.00 8.14 -16.16
C PHE A 268 -24.53 6.75 -16.54
N ASP A 269 -24.03 6.62 -17.77
CA ASP A 269 -23.20 5.52 -18.23
C ASP A 269 -21.78 5.78 -17.72
N TRP A 270 -21.32 5.00 -16.75
CA TRP A 270 -20.03 5.19 -16.07
C TRP A 270 -18.89 4.48 -16.78
N ASN A 271 -19.17 3.37 -17.48
CA ASN A 271 -18.18 2.55 -18.16
C ASN A 271 -18.08 2.80 -19.68
N ASP A 272 -18.93 3.68 -20.22
CA ASP A 272 -19.08 4.01 -21.64
C ASP A 272 -19.57 2.84 -22.52
N ASP A 273 -20.39 1.93 -21.96
CA ASP A 273 -20.97 0.80 -22.69
C ASP A 273 -22.28 1.13 -23.45
N GLY A 274 -22.77 2.37 -23.29
CA GLY A 274 -23.99 2.88 -23.88
C GLY A 274 -25.24 2.63 -23.06
N ILE A 275 -25.14 2.17 -21.80
CA ILE A 275 -26.28 1.90 -20.92
C ILE A 275 -26.08 2.59 -19.56
N ALA A 276 -26.88 3.59 -19.26
CA ALA A 276 -26.76 4.32 -18.00
C ALA A 276 -27.24 3.50 -16.79
N GLY A 277 -26.46 3.51 -15.71
CA GLY A 277 -26.83 3.00 -14.39
C GLY A 277 -26.81 1.49 -14.25
N ASN A 278 -26.29 0.74 -15.22
CA ASN A 278 -26.09 -0.70 -15.09
C ASN A 278 -24.83 -1.06 -14.28
N GLU A 279 -24.09 -0.08 -13.75
CA GLU A 279 -22.78 -0.22 -13.09
C GLU A 279 -22.79 0.06 -11.59
N ILE A 280 -23.95 0.31 -11.00
CA ILE A 280 -24.06 0.74 -9.61
C ILE A 280 -24.31 -0.46 -8.70
N ALA A 281 -23.41 -0.67 -7.74
CA ALA A 281 -23.61 -1.67 -6.70
C ALA A 281 -24.60 -1.18 -5.64
N GLY A 282 -25.51 -2.05 -5.23
CA GLY A 282 -26.53 -1.73 -4.24
C GLY A 282 -27.21 -2.99 -3.70
N ASN A 283 -28.26 -2.81 -2.90
CA ASN A 283 -29.02 -3.93 -2.32
C ASN A 283 -29.67 -4.81 -3.40
N ASP A 284 -30.13 -4.21 -4.49
CA ASP A 284 -30.76 -4.91 -5.62
C ASP A 284 -29.75 -5.46 -6.63
N THR A 285 -28.49 -5.05 -6.53
CA THR A 285 -27.36 -5.45 -7.40
C THR A 285 -26.15 -5.89 -6.56
N PRO A 286 -26.29 -6.94 -5.73
CA PRO A 286 -25.21 -7.37 -4.84
C PRO A 286 -24.03 -7.94 -5.62
N VAL A 287 -22.81 -7.63 -5.14
CA VAL A 287 -21.57 -8.20 -5.66
C VAL A 287 -20.98 -9.13 -4.61
N THR A 288 -20.89 -10.43 -4.93
CA THR A 288 -20.35 -11.43 -4.00
C THR A 288 -19.35 -12.35 -4.69
N LEU A 289 -18.28 -12.70 -3.99
CA LEU A 289 -17.30 -13.68 -4.46
C LEU A 289 -17.73 -15.08 -4.06
N GLU A 290 -17.58 -16.04 -4.98
CA GLU A 290 -17.75 -17.47 -4.69
C GLU A 290 -16.88 -17.91 -3.51
N THR A 291 -15.65 -17.40 -3.45
CA THR A 291 -14.82 -17.45 -2.25
C THR A 291 -14.13 -16.12 -2.00
N PRO A 292 -14.26 -15.53 -0.80
CA PRO A 292 -13.58 -14.28 -0.45
C PRO A 292 -12.11 -14.50 -0.05
N ARG A 293 -11.68 -15.75 0.13
CA ARG A 293 -10.33 -16.10 0.56
C ARG A 293 -9.80 -17.33 -0.17
N ILE A 294 -8.52 -17.29 -0.52
CA ILE A 294 -7.79 -18.45 -1.04
C ILE A 294 -6.48 -18.64 -0.31
N THR A 295 -6.10 -19.91 -0.15
CA THR A 295 -4.75 -20.31 0.30
C THR A 295 -4.00 -20.86 -0.90
N VAL A 296 -2.77 -20.41 -1.09
CA VAL A 296 -1.94 -20.70 -2.26
C VAL A 296 -0.66 -21.39 -1.78
N PRO A 297 -0.23 -22.52 -2.39
CA PRO A 297 1.02 -23.16 -2.03
C PRO A 297 2.22 -22.29 -2.47
N LYS A 298 3.41 -22.62 -1.97
CA LYS A 298 4.63 -21.84 -2.26
C LYS A 298 4.99 -21.77 -3.73
N GLU A 299 4.61 -22.77 -4.54
CA GLU A 299 4.83 -22.80 -5.99
C GLU A 299 3.95 -21.79 -6.75
N GLY A 300 2.96 -21.19 -6.08
CA GLY A 300 2.00 -20.29 -6.71
C GLY A 300 0.89 -21.04 -7.42
N GLY A 301 0.27 -20.40 -8.42
CA GLY A 301 -0.77 -21.02 -9.25
C GLY A 301 -1.76 -20.03 -9.83
N GLU A 302 -2.61 -20.54 -10.71
CA GLU A 302 -3.70 -19.80 -11.33
C GLU A 302 -5.04 -20.14 -10.67
N TYR A 303 -5.79 -19.12 -10.30
CA TYR A 303 -7.09 -19.25 -9.63
C TYR A 303 -8.12 -18.40 -10.36
N SER A 304 -9.32 -18.97 -10.53
CA SER A 304 -10.47 -18.28 -11.12
C SER A 304 -11.57 -18.23 -10.09
N ILE A 305 -11.94 -17.01 -9.66
CA ILE A 305 -12.95 -16.77 -8.65
C ILE A 305 -14.19 -16.22 -9.34
N LYS A 306 -15.29 -16.97 -9.31
CA LYS A 306 -16.55 -16.49 -9.87
C LYS A 306 -17.10 -15.36 -9.00
N ILE A 307 -17.58 -14.31 -9.65
CA ILE A 307 -18.26 -13.18 -9.02
C ILE A 307 -19.75 -13.29 -9.38
N ASN A 308 -20.59 -13.38 -8.37
CA ASN A 308 -22.03 -13.27 -8.55
C ASN A 308 -22.39 -11.77 -8.55
N THR A 309 -22.68 -11.25 -9.75
CA THR A 309 -23.01 -9.85 -10.02
C THR A 309 -23.84 -9.76 -11.29
N SER A 310 -24.72 -8.75 -11.36
CA SER A 310 -25.44 -8.34 -12.57
C SER A 310 -24.87 -7.06 -13.20
N ILE A 311 -23.86 -6.45 -12.56
CA ILE A 311 -23.23 -5.20 -12.99
C ILE A 311 -21.80 -5.45 -13.47
N PRO A 312 -21.28 -4.66 -14.43
CA PRO A 312 -19.87 -4.68 -14.80
C PRO A 312 -19.01 -4.14 -13.65
N LEU A 313 -17.77 -4.63 -13.57
CA LEU A 313 -16.84 -4.36 -12.47
C LEU A 313 -15.44 -4.06 -13.02
N THR A 314 -14.59 -3.44 -12.20
CA THR A 314 -13.21 -3.09 -12.56
C THR A 314 -12.20 -3.44 -11.46
N LEU A 315 -10.95 -3.67 -11.85
CA LEU A 315 -9.81 -3.86 -10.93
C LEU A 315 -8.98 -2.58 -10.74
N THR A 316 -9.25 -1.55 -11.53
CA THR A 316 -8.54 -0.26 -11.55
C THR A 316 -9.53 0.87 -11.29
N PRO A 317 -9.43 1.57 -10.15
CA PRO A 317 -10.23 2.77 -9.91
C PRO A 317 -9.75 3.93 -10.81
N THR A 318 -10.63 4.90 -11.05
CA THR A 318 -10.49 5.99 -12.03
C THR A 318 -9.52 7.07 -11.55
N GLU A 319 -9.32 7.23 -10.24
CA GLU A 319 -8.29 8.10 -9.64
C GLU A 319 -7.62 7.42 -8.43
N SER A 320 -6.54 6.66 -8.64
CA SER A 320 -5.57 6.43 -7.58
C SER A 320 -4.55 7.55 -7.57
N ASN A 321 -4.94 8.73 -7.09
CA ASN A 321 -4.00 9.70 -6.50
C ASN A 321 -3.53 9.15 -5.15
N THR A 322 -2.95 7.95 -5.18
CA THR A 322 -2.16 7.42 -4.09
C THR A 322 -0.71 7.54 -4.53
N ASP A 323 -0.24 8.78 -4.61
CA ASP A 323 1.10 9.07 -4.11
C ASP A 323 1.10 8.66 -2.64
N HIS A 324 1.21 7.35 -2.40
CA HIS A 324 1.75 6.88 -1.14
C HIS A 324 3.18 7.39 -1.16
N ILE A 325 3.36 8.59 -0.59
CA ILE A 325 4.61 9.01 0.00
C ILE A 325 4.91 7.91 1.01
N THR A 326 5.61 6.87 0.57
CA THR A 326 6.23 5.92 1.47
C THR A 326 7.20 6.76 2.26
N ALA A 327 6.86 7.01 3.53
CA ALA A 327 7.83 7.53 4.48
C ALA A 327 9.09 6.67 4.28
N ASN A 328 10.22 7.31 3.99
CA ASN A 328 11.50 6.62 3.76
C ASN A 328 11.75 5.65 4.93
N ASP A 329 11.40 4.38 4.74
CA ASP A 329 11.73 3.34 5.70
C ASP A 329 13.25 3.19 5.62
N LEU A 330 13.94 3.53 6.72
CA LEU A 330 15.39 3.44 6.84
C LEU A 330 15.91 2.06 6.40
N PHE A 331 15.06 1.03 6.46
CA PHE A 331 15.34 -0.36 6.13
C PHE A 331 14.64 -0.88 4.86
N ASP A 332 14.17 -0.01 3.97
CA ASP A 332 13.57 -0.39 2.67
C ASP A 332 14.52 -1.27 1.81
N LYS A 333 15.83 -1.19 2.09
CA LYS A 333 16.89 -2.04 1.49
C LYS A 333 17.64 -2.88 2.53
N LEU A 334 16.91 -3.47 3.49
CA LEU A 334 17.50 -4.39 4.47
C LEU A 334 18.12 -5.62 3.80
N TYR A 335 17.42 -6.20 2.81
CA TYR A 335 17.89 -7.33 2.01
C TYR A 335 18.39 -6.87 0.63
N GLU A 336 19.29 -7.65 0.02
CA GLU A 336 19.76 -7.38 -1.34
C GLU A 336 18.65 -7.54 -2.38
N THR A 337 17.74 -8.49 -2.14
CA THR A 337 16.60 -8.79 -3.00
C THR A 337 15.38 -8.00 -2.51
N PRO A 338 14.85 -7.06 -3.32
CA PRO A 338 13.68 -6.28 -2.94
C PRO A 338 12.40 -7.14 -2.98
N GLY A 339 11.43 -6.78 -2.14
CA GLY A 339 10.07 -7.34 -2.20
C GLY A 339 9.97 -8.83 -1.86
N LEU A 340 10.91 -9.40 -1.11
CA LEU A 340 10.84 -10.81 -0.67
C LEU A 340 9.53 -11.12 0.05
N SER A 341 9.08 -10.20 0.90
CA SER A 341 7.85 -10.33 1.69
C SER A 341 6.59 -9.85 0.93
N SER A 342 6.71 -9.49 -0.35
CA SER A 342 5.59 -9.04 -1.18
C SER A 342 5.12 -10.16 -2.12
N MET A 343 3.80 -10.32 -2.22
CA MET A 343 3.21 -11.30 -3.13
C MET A 343 3.21 -10.75 -4.56
N LYS A 344 3.65 -11.57 -5.51
CA LYS A 344 3.62 -11.22 -6.93
C LYS A 344 2.34 -11.75 -7.56
N VAL A 345 1.36 -10.88 -7.71
CA VAL A 345 0.02 -11.21 -8.23
C VAL A 345 -0.23 -10.53 -9.57
N GLU A 346 -0.45 -11.32 -10.61
CA GLU A 346 -1.06 -10.86 -11.87
C GLU A 346 -2.57 -11.08 -11.78
N LYS A 347 -3.37 -10.10 -12.21
CA LYS A 347 -4.83 -10.14 -12.07
C LYS A 347 -5.53 -9.67 -13.34
N ALA A 348 -6.63 -10.32 -13.67
CA ALA A 348 -7.52 -9.96 -14.78
C ALA A 348 -8.98 -10.24 -14.40
N LEU A 349 -9.91 -9.49 -14.99
CA LEU A 349 -11.34 -9.65 -14.75
C LEU A 349 -12.07 -9.75 -16.08
N GLU A 350 -12.67 -10.90 -16.34
CA GLU A 350 -13.36 -11.19 -17.60
C GLU A 350 -14.63 -12.00 -17.30
N ASN A 351 -15.77 -11.62 -17.89
CA ASN A 351 -17.03 -12.38 -17.77
C ASN A 351 -17.43 -12.72 -16.32
N ASN A 352 -17.30 -11.76 -15.40
CA ASN A 352 -17.55 -11.93 -13.96
C ASN A 352 -16.68 -13.02 -13.30
N VAL A 353 -15.50 -13.29 -13.85
CA VAL A 353 -14.50 -14.18 -13.26
C VAL A 353 -13.22 -13.38 -13.00
N LEU A 354 -12.84 -13.27 -11.73
CA LEU A 354 -11.54 -12.75 -11.32
C LEU A 354 -10.49 -13.85 -11.51
N LYS A 355 -9.58 -13.67 -12.46
CA LYS A 355 -8.41 -14.52 -12.65
C LYS A 355 -7.23 -13.91 -11.91
N VAL A 356 -6.61 -14.68 -11.01
CA VAL A 356 -5.37 -14.30 -10.34
C VAL A 356 -4.30 -15.36 -10.60
N ASN A 357 -3.12 -14.92 -11.04
CA ASN A 357 -1.94 -15.75 -11.20
C ASN A 357 -0.90 -15.32 -10.17
N ILE A 358 -0.71 -16.17 -9.16
CA ILE A 358 0.24 -15.95 -8.08
C ILE A 358 1.54 -16.63 -8.47
N LYS A 359 2.63 -15.87 -8.55
CA LYS A 359 3.97 -16.43 -8.83
C LYS A 359 4.52 -17.19 -7.62
N PRO A 360 5.52 -18.08 -7.80
CA PRO A 360 6.18 -18.74 -6.68
C PRO A 360 6.64 -17.74 -5.60
N SER A 361 6.43 -18.12 -4.34
CA SER A 361 6.81 -17.31 -3.19
C SER A 361 8.33 -17.15 -3.15
N ALA A 362 8.78 -15.92 -2.98
CA ALA A 362 10.17 -15.62 -2.66
C ALA A 362 10.41 -15.53 -1.14
N SER A 363 9.34 -15.48 -0.34
CA SER A 363 9.42 -15.36 1.11
C SER A 363 9.64 -16.72 1.75
N ARG A 364 10.40 -16.73 2.85
CA ARG A 364 10.53 -17.88 3.74
C ARG A 364 9.33 -18.05 4.66
N ARG A 365 8.48 -17.02 4.73
CA ARG A 365 7.30 -16.93 5.59
C ARG A 365 6.02 -16.90 4.76
N ASN A 366 4.92 -17.21 5.41
CA ASN A 366 3.61 -17.03 4.78
C ASN A 366 3.35 -15.54 4.59
N VAL A 367 2.90 -15.17 3.39
CA VAL A 367 2.57 -13.78 3.03
C VAL A 367 1.09 -13.67 2.72
N THR A 368 0.49 -12.52 3.05
CA THR A 368 -0.91 -12.24 2.75
C THR A 368 -1.00 -10.97 1.92
N ASP A 369 -1.83 -11.00 0.90
CA ASP A 369 -2.14 -9.84 0.04
C ASP A 369 -3.63 -9.86 -0.34
N SER A 370 -4.10 -8.85 -1.05
CA SER A 370 -5.49 -8.74 -1.45
C SER A 370 -5.70 -8.11 -2.83
N VAL A 371 -6.74 -8.58 -3.51
CA VAL A 371 -7.21 -7.98 -4.76
C VAL A 371 -8.58 -7.35 -4.49
N ALA A 372 -8.61 -6.01 -4.48
CA ALA A 372 -9.84 -5.25 -4.41
C ALA A 372 -10.52 -5.17 -5.79
N ILE A 373 -11.85 -5.25 -5.79
CA ILE A 373 -12.72 -5.11 -6.96
C ILE A 373 -13.65 -3.91 -6.70
N TYR A 374 -13.84 -3.10 -7.73
CA TYR A 374 -14.57 -1.85 -7.67
C TYR A 374 -15.73 -1.85 -8.66
N ASP A 375 -16.75 -1.05 -8.37
CA ASP A 375 -17.68 -0.59 -9.40
C ASP A 375 -17.07 0.58 -10.21
N PHE A 376 -17.77 1.05 -11.24
CA PHE A 376 -17.29 2.15 -12.09
C PHE A 376 -17.48 3.54 -11.45
N ARG A 377 -17.85 3.59 -10.17
CA ARG A 377 -17.90 4.80 -9.34
C ARG A 377 -16.80 4.80 -8.27
N ASP A 378 -15.80 3.95 -8.44
CA ASP A 378 -14.65 3.76 -7.55
C ASP A 378 -15.02 3.24 -6.15
N GLN A 379 -16.23 2.72 -5.96
CA GLN A 379 -16.62 2.07 -4.72
C GLN A 379 -16.03 0.67 -4.69
N LYS A 380 -15.28 0.34 -3.64
CA LYS A 380 -14.81 -1.04 -3.38
C LYS A 380 -16.00 -1.91 -2.98
N VAL A 381 -16.34 -2.86 -3.85
CA VAL A 381 -17.52 -3.73 -3.69
C VAL A 381 -17.19 -5.14 -3.26
N ALA A 382 -15.96 -5.61 -3.52
CA ALA A 382 -15.49 -6.92 -3.07
C ALA A 382 -13.96 -6.91 -2.85
N ILE A 383 -13.48 -7.87 -2.06
CA ILE A 383 -12.05 -8.07 -1.82
C ILE A 383 -11.76 -9.58 -1.74
N LEU A 384 -10.81 -10.03 -2.56
CA LEU A 384 -10.23 -11.36 -2.45
C LEU A 384 -9.00 -11.27 -1.55
N THR A 385 -8.99 -12.00 -0.43
CA THR A 385 -7.78 -12.14 0.39
C THR A 385 -7.00 -13.39 -0.05
N ILE A 386 -5.70 -13.24 -0.27
CA ILE A 386 -4.82 -14.31 -0.74
C ILE A 386 -3.79 -14.57 0.35
N SER A 387 -3.68 -15.81 0.84
CA SER A 387 -2.63 -16.24 1.77
C SER A 387 -1.73 -17.23 1.04
N GLN A 388 -0.48 -16.88 0.80
CA GLN A 388 0.50 -17.75 0.15
C GLN A 388 1.45 -18.36 1.19
N GLU A 389 1.70 -19.67 1.08
CA GLU A 389 2.72 -20.36 1.87
C GLU A 389 4.12 -19.87 1.51
N GLY A 390 4.96 -19.69 2.54
CA GLY A 390 6.38 -19.41 2.35
C GLY A 390 7.18 -20.66 1.99
N ASP A 391 8.43 -20.47 1.58
CA ASP A 391 9.41 -21.54 1.40
C ASP A 391 10.49 -21.49 2.49
N PRO A 392 10.34 -22.20 3.62
CA PRO A 392 11.34 -22.21 4.69
C PRO A 392 12.73 -22.69 4.24
N SER A 393 12.79 -23.45 3.14
CA SER A 393 14.03 -23.95 2.54
C SER A 393 14.71 -22.98 1.57
N ALA A 394 14.08 -21.84 1.25
CA ALA A 394 14.72 -20.82 0.43
C ALA A 394 15.99 -20.28 1.14
N PRO A 395 17.03 -19.93 0.37
CA PRO A 395 18.27 -19.38 0.92
C PRO A 395 18.02 -18.18 1.82
N LEU A 396 18.83 -18.03 2.87
CA LEU A 396 18.78 -16.83 3.70
C LEU A 396 19.10 -15.59 2.85
N PRO A 397 18.28 -14.53 2.92
CA PRO A 397 18.55 -13.31 2.17
C PRO A 397 19.81 -12.63 2.69
N LYS A 398 20.71 -12.24 1.80
CA LYS A 398 21.88 -11.44 2.18
C LYS A 398 21.48 -10.00 2.50
N LEU A 399 22.32 -9.34 3.27
CA LEU A 399 22.21 -7.93 3.62
C LEU A 399 22.24 -7.07 2.35
N GLY A 400 21.22 -6.24 2.18
CA GLY A 400 21.19 -5.16 1.20
C GLY A 400 21.91 -3.92 1.71
N GLN A 401 21.84 -2.81 0.97
CA GLN A 401 22.59 -1.60 1.29
C GLN A 401 22.35 -1.08 2.71
N ALA A 402 21.09 -1.02 3.16
CA ALA A 402 20.75 -0.54 4.50
C ALA A 402 21.17 -1.56 5.57
N GLY A 403 20.98 -2.86 5.29
CA GLY A 403 21.41 -3.95 6.16
C GLY A 403 22.92 -3.96 6.40
N VAL A 404 23.71 -3.81 5.32
CA VAL A 404 25.18 -3.72 5.37
C VAL A 404 25.63 -2.57 6.26
N GLN A 405 25.05 -1.38 6.09
CA GLN A 405 25.40 -0.22 6.90
C GLN A 405 25.08 -0.42 8.39
N ALA A 406 23.88 -0.93 8.68
CA ALA A 406 23.43 -1.15 10.06
C ALA A 406 24.25 -2.24 10.76
N PHE A 407 24.48 -3.37 10.09
CA PHE A 407 25.29 -4.46 10.64
C PHE A 407 26.76 -4.07 10.80
N ASN A 408 27.34 -3.30 9.87
CA ASN A 408 28.68 -2.76 10.02
C ASN A 408 28.80 -1.87 11.27
N ALA A 409 27.83 -0.96 11.48
CA ALA A 409 27.81 -0.11 12.66
C ALA A 409 27.69 -0.92 13.96
N TYR A 410 26.92 -2.01 13.96
CA TYR A 410 26.87 -2.96 15.06
C TYR A 410 28.23 -3.62 15.29
N ALA A 411 28.79 -4.27 14.26
CA ALA A 411 30.04 -5.00 14.33
C ALA A 411 31.19 -4.11 14.82
N SER A 412 31.27 -2.85 14.36
CA SER A 412 32.28 -1.90 14.82
C SER A 412 32.11 -1.57 16.31
N SER A 413 30.88 -1.37 16.78
CA SER A 413 30.64 -1.13 18.22
C SER A 413 31.01 -2.32 19.08
N LEU A 414 30.72 -3.55 18.63
CA LEU A 414 31.12 -4.75 19.35
C LEU A 414 32.65 -4.90 19.37
N SER A 415 33.32 -4.72 18.24
CA SER A 415 34.80 -4.77 18.16
C SER A 415 35.45 -3.75 19.11
N GLU A 416 34.94 -2.52 19.18
CA GLU A 416 35.40 -1.50 20.13
C GLU A 416 35.17 -1.91 21.59
N ALA A 417 33.99 -2.46 21.92
CA ALA A 417 33.67 -2.92 23.26
C ALA A 417 34.61 -4.05 23.72
N LEU A 418 34.85 -5.04 22.85
CA LEU A 418 35.73 -6.17 23.15
C LEU A 418 37.20 -5.76 23.26
N THR A 419 37.67 -4.87 22.38
CA THR A 419 39.05 -4.36 22.42
C THR A 419 39.31 -3.55 23.69
N SER A 420 38.36 -2.67 24.06
CA SER A 420 38.43 -1.89 25.30
C SER A 420 38.36 -2.79 26.54
N SER A 421 37.52 -3.83 26.50
CA SER A 421 37.43 -4.83 27.56
C SER A 421 38.71 -5.62 27.72
N ASN A 422 39.31 -6.10 26.62
CA ASN A 422 40.59 -6.82 26.66
C ASN A 422 41.70 -5.95 27.28
N THR A 423 41.77 -4.68 26.88
CA THR A 423 42.76 -3.74 27.41
C THR A 423 42.60 -3.55 28.92
N LEU A 424 41.37 -3.40 29.40
CA LEU A 424 41.09 -3.26 30.83
C LEU A 424 41.34 -4.57 31.59
N GLU A 425 40.86 -5.70 31.08
CA GLU A 425 41.01 -7.02 31.67
C GLU A 425 42.49 -7.41 31.78
N ALA A 426 43.29 -7.16 30.73
CA ALA A 426 44.71 -7.50 30.73
C ALA A 426 45.48 -6.78 31.84
N LYS A 427 45.14 -5.51 32.10
CA LYS A 427 45.70 -4.75 33.23
C LYS A 427 45.19 -5.26 34.57
N TYR A 428 43.88 -5.53 34.68
CA TYR A 428 43.26 -6.00 35.91
C TYR A 428 43.75 -7.39 36.34
N SER A 429 44.01 -8.26 35.37
CA SER A 429 44.44 -9.66 35.58
C SER A 429 45.96 -9.85 35.55
N GLY A 430 46.75 -8.78 35.42
CA GLY A 430 48.21 -8.85 35.42
C GLY A 430 48.82 -9.57 34.20
N VAL A 431 48.07 -9.66 33.09
CA VAL A 431 48.59 -10.07 31.78
C VAL A 431 49.45 -8.96 31.20
N ALA A 432 48.95 -7.72 31.25
CA ALA A 432 49.69 -6.52 30.89
C ALA A 432 50.14 -5.79 32.17
N THR A 433 51.39 -5.33 32.19
CA THR A 433 51.90 -4.49 33.27
C THR A 433 51.65 -3.03 32.97
N ASP A 434 51.03 -2.32 33.91
CA ASP A 434 50.79 -0.89 33.83
C ASP A 434 50.95 -0.31 35.24
N TRP A 435 51.99 0.50 35.43
CA TRP A 435 52.35 1.07 36.73
C TRP A 435 51.37 2.18 37.18
N GLU A 436 50.58 2.73 36.26
CA GLU A 436 49.53 3.71 36.55
C GLU A 436 48.20 3.05 36.90
N PHE A 437 48.02 1.78 36.51
CA PHE A 437 46.79 1.05 36.80
C PHE A 437 46.59 0.86 38.32
N ARG A 438 45.33 0.94 38.76
CA ARG A 438 44.94 0.79 40.16
C ARG A 438 43.80 -0.23 40.23
N ALA A 439 44.06 -1.35 40.90
CA ALA A 439 43.04 -2.31 41.33
C ALA A 439 42.85 -2.19 42.86
N PRO A 440 41.63 -2.41 43.39
CA PRO A 440 40.39 -2.68 42.65
C PRO A 440 39.89 -1.45 41.87
N LEU A 441 38.99 -1.66 40.92
CA LEU A 441 38.36 -0.58 40.16
C LEU A 441 37.36 0.21 41.03
N SER A 442 37.27 1.51 40.82
CA SER A 442 36.24 2.39 41.41
C SER A 442 35.01 2.49 40.49
N SER A 443 33.80 2.66 41.04
CA SER A 443 32.57 2.92 40.27
C SER A 443 32.66 4.19 39.41
N SER A 444 33.53 5.14 39.76
CA SER A 444 33.77 6.38 39.00
C SER A 444 34.86 6.25 37.94
N ASN A 445 35.38 5.04 37.68
CA ASN A 445 36.41 4.82 36.67
C ASN A 445 35.86 5.09 35.26
N GLY A 446 36.53 5.94 34.48
CA GLY A 446 36.07 6.31 33.14
C GLY A 446 36.04 5.14 32.15
N ASN A 447 36.98 4.21 32.26
CA ASN A 447 37.08 3.05 31.34
C ASN A 447 35.92 2.07 31.56
N ILE A 448 35.53 1.79 32.81
CA ILE A 448 34.38 0.90 33.05
C ILE A 448 33.08 1.50 32.51
N ASN A 449 32.89 2.82 32.68
CA ASN A 449 31.72 3.52 32.18
C ASN A 449 31.66 3.47 30.66
N ASP A 450 32.79 3.74 30.01
CA ASP A 450 32.93 3.71 28.56
C ASP A 450 32.70 2.29 27.98
N ILE A 451 33.28 1.25 28.58
CA ILE A 451 33.07 -0.14 28.13
C ILE A 451 31.59 -0.55 28.30
N PHE A 452 30.98 -0.25 29.45
CA PHE A 452 29.57 -0.55 29.68
C PHE A 452 28.68 0.13 28.64
N SER A 453 28.93 1.43 28.37
CA SER A 453 28.23 2.19 27.33
C SER A 453 28.43 1.60 25.93
N LYS A 454 29.64 1.15 25.59
CA LYS A 454 29.96 0.53 24.29
C LYS A 454 29.21 -0.79 24.08
N TYR A 455 29.09 -1.63 25.12
CA TYR A 455 28.28 -2.85 25.04
C TYR A 455 26.81 -2.54 24.76
N TYR A 456 26.19 -1.63 25.51
CA TYR A 456 24.79 -1.27 25.26
C TYR A 456 24.58 -0.56 23.91
N ARG A 457 25.57 0.21 23.44
CA ARG A 457 25.55 0.76 22.08
C ARG A 457 25.54 -0.34 21.02
N ALA A 458 26.35 -1.40 21.20
CA ALA A 458 26.33 -2.55 20.31
C ALA A 458 24.97 -3.28 20.38
N ILE A 459 24.50 -3.61 21.58
CA ILE A 459 23.20 -4.28 21.78
C ILE A 459 22.05 -3.50 21.12
N ASN A 460 21.96 -2.18 21.34
CA ASN A 460 20.91 -1.36 20.76
C ASN A 460 20.96 -1.36 19.22
N ARG A 461 22.15 -1.23 18.63
CA ARG A 461 22.30 -1.31 17.16
C ARG A 461 21.87 -2.67 16.62
N ASN A 462 22.14 -3.75 17.35
CA ASN A 462 21.72 -5.09 16.98
C ASN A 462 20.19 -5.25 17.05
N LEU A 463 19.57 -4.74 18.12
CA LEU A 463 18.12 -4.78 18.32
C LEU A 463 17.37 -4.01 17.23
N ILE A 464 17.90 -2.89 16.77
CA ILE A 464 17.32 -2.15 15.63
C ILE A 464 17.25 -3.03 14.38
N VAL A 465 18.31 -3.80 14.08
CA VAL A 465 18.32 -4.71 12.92
C VAL A 465 17.35 -5.87 13.13
N LEU A 466 17.28 -6.42 14.34
CA LEU A 466 16.32 -7.48 14.70
C LEU A 466 14.86 -7.03 14.51
N GLU A 467 14.50 -5.84 14.98
CA GLU A 467 13.15 -5.30 14.84
C GLU A 467 12.80 -5.03 13.37
N ALA A 468 13.74 -4.48 12.60
CA ALA A 468 13.54 -4.27 11.16
C ALA A 468 13.37 -5.60 10.39
N ASP A 469 14.13 -6.63 10.75
CA ASP A 469 14.04 -7.96 10.13
C ASP A 469 12.74 -8.68 10.52
N ALA A 470 12.25 -8.52 11.76
CA ALA A 470 11.04 -9.18 12.26
C ALA A 470 9.76 -8.80 11.49
N THR A 471 9.68 -7.57 10.97
CA THR A 471 8.56 -7.10 10.13
C THR A 471 8.68 -7.54 8.66
N ARG A 472 9.74 -8.28 8.31
CA ARG A 472 10.04 -8.76 6.97
C ARG A 472 10.22 -10.30 7.00
N GLU A 473 11.36 -10.82 6.57
CA GLU A 473 11.63 -12.26 6.48
C GLU A 473 11.98 -12.90 7.84
N SER A 474 12.30 -12.11 8.87
CA SER A 474 12.79 -12.61 10.16
C SER A 474 13.95 -13.60 9.98
N ALA A 475 14.87 -13.29 9.06
CA ALA A 475 15.94 -14.18 8.61
C ALA A 475 17.16 -14.20 9.53
N TYR A 476 17.37 -13.14 10.31
CA TYR A 476 18.59 -12.90 11.08
C TYR A 476 18.55 -13.20 12.59
N PRO A 477 17.43 -13.56 13.26
CA PRO A 477 17.41 -13.65 14.72
C PRO A 477 18.43 -14.62 15.31
N ASP A 478 18.62 -15.79 14.69
CA ASP A 478 19.51 -16.82 15.22
C ASP A 478 20.98 -16.37 15.23
N PHE A 479 21.40 -15.57 14.24
CA PHE A 479 22.76 -15.02 14.14
C PHE A 479 22.94 -13.80 15.06
N LEU A 480 22.02 -12.84 14.99
CA LEU A 480 22.08 -11.61 15.79
C LEU A 480 21.94 -11.91 17.30
N ASN A 481 21.16 -12.91 17.69
CA ASN A 481 21.09 -13.35 19.08
C ASN A 481 22.37 -14.05 19.56
N THR A 482 23.06 -14.80 18.68
CA THR A 482 24.39 -15.37 18.98
C THR A 482 25.39 -14.24 19.28
N PHE A 483 25.34 -13.18 18.50
CA PHE A 483 26.12 -11.96 18.68
C PHE A 483 25.79 -11.21 19.99
N ASN A 484 24.51 -11.09 20.34
CA ASN A 484 24.08 -10.55 21.64
C ASN A 484 24.55 -11.42 22.81
N ALA A 485 24.61 -12.74 22.64
CA ALA A 485 25.12 -13.64 23.67
C ALA A 485 26.60 -13.39 23.98
N ILE A 486 27.41 -13.01 22.98
CA ILE A 486 28.80 -12.57 23.22
C ILE A 486 28.82 -11.33 24.13
N CYS A 487 27.97 -10.33 23.85
CA CYS A 487 27.90 -9.13 24.66
C CYS A 487 27.53 -9.45 26.11
N TYR A 488 26.40 -10.12 26.29
CA TYR A 488 25.86 -10.39 27.63
C TYR A 488 26.69 -11.40 28.42
N TYR A 489 27.28 -12.42 27.80
CA TYR A 489 28.19 -13.31 28.50
C TYR A 489 29.34 -12.53 29.15
N ASN A 490 30.01 -11.67 28.36
CA ASN A 490 31.13 -10.88 28.88
C ASN A 490 30.68 -9.85 29.92
N MET A 491 29.55 -9.20 29.71
CA MET A 491 28.99 -8.27 30.70
C MET A 491 28.67 -8.97 32.02
N VAL A 492 28.10 -10.17 31.97
CA VAL A 492 27.81 -10.96 33.17
C VAL A 492 29.11 -11.39 33.87
N VAL A 493 30.12 -11.81 33.11
CA VAL A 493 31.45 -12.08 33.68
C VAL A 493 32.01 -10.86 34.41
N TYR A 494 31.86 -9.65 33.89
CA TYR A 494 32.41 -8.46 34.55
C TYR A 494 31.53 -7.94 35.68
N TRP A 495 30.23 -7.80 35.49
CA TRP A 495 29.34 -7.06 36.40
C TRP A 495 28.30 -7.92 37.13
N GLY A 496 28.19 -9.21 36.80
CA GLY A 496 27.11 -10.07 37.28
C GLY A 496 25.78 -9.69 36.61
N GLY A 497 24.72 -9.53 37.38
CA GLY A 497 23.43 -9.11 36.82
C GLY A 497 23.51 -7.73 36.14
N VAL A 498 22.89 -7.56 34.98
CA VAL A 498 22.84 -6.30 34.22
C VAL A 498 21.45 -6.13 33.58
N PRO A 499 21.03 -4.93 33.17
CA PRO A 499 19.80 -4.77 32.37
C PRO A 499 19.83 -5.63 31.11
N TYR A 500 18.81 -6.47 30.90
CA TYR A 500 18.70 -7.37 29.74
C TYR A 500 17.66 -6.86 28.75
N LEU A 501 18.13 -6.22 27.68
CA LEU A 501 17.31 -5.66 26.61
C LEU A 501 16.92 -6.72 25.58
N ARG A 502 15.62 -6.80 25.28
CA ARG A 502 15.04 -7.69 24.25
C ARG A 502 14.45 -6.94 23.05
N THR A 503 14.22 -5.64 23.21
CA THR A 503 13.69 -4.71 22.20
C THR A 503 14.45 -3.40 22.32
N VAL A 504 14.39 -2.56 21.29
CA VAL A 504 14.96 -1.21 21.32
C VAL A 504 14.28 -0.43 22.47
N PRO A 505 15.07 0.16 23.40
CA PRO A 505 14.49 0.95 24.47
C PRO A 505 13.72 2.15 23.93
N ASP A 506 12.49 2.32 24.42
CA ASP A 506 11.63 3.48 24.17
C ASP A 506 11.61 4.42 25.39
N LEU A 507 10.89 5.54 25.29
CA LEU A 507 10.74 6.49 26.40
C LEU A 507 10.09 5.88 27.65
N ASN A 508 9.36 4.76 27.52
CA ASN A 508 8.69 4.09 28.63
C ASN A 508 9.58 3.02 29.30
N SER A 509 10.70 2.64 28.67
CA SER A 509 11.63 1.60 29.13
C SER A 509 13.04 2.12 29.44
N LEU A 510 13.18 3.44 29.65
CA LEU A 510 14.44 4.12 29.99
C LEU A 510 15.12 3.61 31.27
N TYR A 511 14.36 3.06 32.23
CA TYR A 511 14.85 2.71 33.57
C TYR A 511 14.71 1.22 33.88
N LEU A 512 15.33 0.38 33.05
CA LEU A 512 15.29 -1.08 33.23
C LEU A 512 16.16 -1.52 34.43
N PRO A 513 15.61 -2.27 35.40
CA PRO A 513 16.41 -2.83 36.49
C PRO A 513 17.33 -3.94 36.00
N ARG A 514 18.29 -4.31 36.85
CA ARG A 514 19.20 -5.43 36.58
C ARG A 514 18.42 -6.75 36.51
N SER A 515 18.64 -7.53 35.46
CA SER A 515 18.26 -8.94 35.43
C SER A 515 19.31 -9.77 36.15
N SER A 516 18.90 -10.87 36.78
CA SER A 516 19.84 -11.74 37.46
C SER A 516 20.74 -12.46 36.44
N GLU A 517 21.96 -12.83 36.86
CA GLU A 517 22.88 -13.65 36.05
C GLU A 517 22.19 -14.93 35.55
N LYS A 518 21.43 -15.59 36.43
CA LYS A 518 20.71 -16.82 36.13
C LYS A 518 19.69 -16.64 35.00
N ASP A 519 18.91 -15.56 35.05
CA ASP A 519 17.87 -15.29 34.05
C ASP A 519 18.48 -14.92 32.69
N ILE A 520 19.57 -14.15 32.70
CA ILE A 520 20.31 -13.81 31.49
C ILE A 520 20.86 -15.07 30.85
N PHE A 521 21.61 -15.90 31.59
CA PHE A 521 22.17 -17.12 31.03
C PHE A 521 21.11 -18.11 30.55
N HIS A 522 19.98 -18.23 31.26
CA HIS A 522 18.87 -19.05 30.77
C HIS A 522 18.36 -18.59 29.40
N ALA A 523 18.16 -17.27 29.22
CA ALA A 523 17.74 -16.71 27.94
C ALA A 523 18.80 -16.90 26.84
N LEU A 524 20.08 -16.68 27.16
CA LEU A 524 21.18 -16.90 26.21
C LEU A 524 21.29 -18.37 25.78
N THR A 525 21.19 -19.31 26.72
CA THR A 525 21.23 -20.75 26.42
C THR A 525 20.16 -21.16 25.42
N SER A 526 18.89 -20.75 25.65
CA SER A 526 17.79 -21.08 24.74
C SER A 526 18.03 -20.54 23.32
N ASN A 527 18.56 -19.31 23.21
CA ASN A 527 18.87 -18.70 21.91
C ASN A 527 20.03 -19.42 21.19
N LEU A 528 21.08 -19.78 21.93
CA LEU A 528 22.26 -20.46 21.38
C LEU A 528 21.94 -21.90 20.95
N GLU A 529 21.11 -22.63 21.70
CA GLU A 529 20.63 -23.96 21.28
C GLU A 529 19.84 -23.89 19.98
N THR A 530 18.98 -22.87 19.83
CA THR A 530 18.24 -22.61 18.60
C THR A 530 19.19 -22.29 17.45
N ALA A 531 20.19 -21.43 17.66
CA ALA A 531 21.21 -21.11 16.65
C ALA A 531 22.01 -22.35 16.22
N ILE A 532 22.41 -23.23 17.16
CA ILE A 532 23.09 -24.49 16.85
C ILE A 532 22.22 -25.40 15.97
N SER A 533 20.90 -25.39 16.15
CA SER A 533 19.99 -26.21 15.33
C SER A 533 19.86 -25.69 13.88
N LYS A 534 19.96 -24.38 13.65
CA LYS A 534 19.63 -23.74 12.37
C LYS A 534 20.80 -23.20 11.55
N SER A 535 21.91 -22.82 12.17
CA SER A 535 23.09 -22.29 11.46
C SER A 535 23.82 -23.37 10.66
N ASP A 536 24.76 -23.00 9.80
CA ASP A 536 25.53 -23.96 9.01
C ASP A 536 26.70 -24.58 9.79
N GLU A 537 26.95 -25.86 9.54
CA GLU A 537 28.14 -26.60 9.99
C GLU A 537 29.32 -26.27 9.05
N LYS A 538 29.95 -25.11 9.24
CA LYS A 538 31.03 -24.60 8.39
C LYS A 538 32.11 -23.87 9.18
N LYS A 539 33.28 -23.68 8.56
CA LYS A 539 34.24 -22.66 9.01
C LYS A 539 33.71 -21.27 8.65
N ASN A 540 33.85 -20.31 9.55
CA ASN A 540 33.57 -18.91 9.22
C ASN A 540 34.58 -18.36 8.22
N GLN A 541 34.11 -17.46 7.36
CA GLN A 541 34.93 -16.63 6.51
C GLN A 541 34.97 -15.23 7.13
N PHE A 542 36.12 -14.58 7.06
CA PHE A 542 36.33 -13.27 7.67
C PHE A 542 36.57 -12.25 6.58
N ALA A 543 36.00 -11.06 6.75
CA ALA A 543 35.91 -10.08 5.69
C ALA A 543 37.30 -9.66 5.17
N THR A 544 37.59 -10.05 3.94
CA THR A 544 38.44 -9.28 3.03
C THR A 544 37.61 -8.35 2.14
N SER A 545 36.26 -8.49 2.08
CA SER A 545 35.36 -7.54 1.39
C SER A 545 33.83 -7.68 1.64
N ASP A 546 33.26 -8.83 2.07
CA ASP A 546 31.80 -9.03 2.23
C ASP A 546 31.37 -9.12 3.71
N LEU A 547 30.45 -8.24 4.15
CA LEU A 547 29.91 -8.21 5.52
C LEU A 547 28.90 -9.35 5.79
N ASN A 548 28.37 -10.00 4.75
CA ASN A 548 27.49 -11.16 4.93
C ASN A 548 28.23 -12.34 5.57
N ASP A 549 29.51 -12.53 5.26
CA ASP A 549 30.33 -13.58 5.87
C ASP A 549 30.50 -13.39 7.38
N LEU A 550 30.46 -12.14 7.85
CA LEU A 550 30.52 -11.78 9.27
C LEU A 550 29.17 -11.97 9.98
N LEU A 551 28.04 -11.74 9.30
CA LEU A 551 26.72 -11.94 9.89
C LEU A 551 26.40 -13.44 10.06
N PHE A 552 26.57 -14.23 9.00
CA PHE A 552 26.16 -15.64 8.96
C PHE A 552 27.18 -16.56 9.63
N VAL A 553 27.31 -16.42 10.95
CA VAL A 553 28.20 -17.21 11.80
C VAL A 553 27.83 -18.70 11.83
N SER A 554 28.86 -19.54 11.94
CA SER A 554 28.71 -21.00 12.03
C SER A 554 28.18 -21.49 13.36
N LYS A 555 27.73 -22.76 13.39
CA LYS A 555 27.34 -23.47 14.62
C LYS A 555 28.42 -23.43 15.70
N ASP A 556 29.70 -23.45 15.32
CA ASP A 556 30.81 -23.50 16.26
C ASP A 556 30.90 -22.23 17.12
N VAL A 557 30.51 -21.06 16.59
CA VAL A 557 30.43 -19.83 17.39
C VAL A 557 29.43 -19.99 18.53
N ALA A 558 28.22 -20.47 18.21
CA ALA A 558 27.19 -20.69 19.22
C ALA A 558 27.57 -21.79 20.23
N ARG A 559 28.22 -22.88 19.76
CA ARG A 559 28.74 -23.95 20.65
C ARG A 559 29.73 -23.43 21.67
N ILE A 560 30.66 -22.58 21.25
CA ILE A 560 31.73 -22.07 22.12
C ILE A 560 31.15 -21.11 23.17
N ILE A 561 30.27 -20.18 22.76
CA ILE A 561 29.63 -19.27 23.71
C ILE A 561 28.78 -20.06 24.72
N LEU A 562 28.03 -21.06 24.26
CA LEU A 562 27.24 -21.92 25.14
C LEU A 562 28.13 -22.76 26.09
N ALA A 563 29.26 -23.27 25.59
CA ALA A 563 30.23 -23.96 26.44
C ALA A 563 30.81 -23.02 27.50
N ASN A 564 31.13 -21.78 27.14
CA ASN A 564 31.62 -20.78 28.08
C ASN A 564 30.61 -20.48 29.19
N ILE A 565 29.31 -20.36 28.85
CA ILE A 565 28.22 -20.22 29.84
C ILE A 565 28.17 -21.45 30.75
N HIS A 566 28.21 -22.67 30.20
CA HIS A 566 28.20 -23.90 30.99
C HIS A 566 29.42 -24.02 31.91
N MET A 567 30.62 -23.67 31.43
CA MET A 567 31.83 -23.64 32.26
C MET A 567 31.70 -22.62 33.40
N TYR A 568 31.14 -21.44 33.14
CA TYR A 568 30.91 -20.43 34.17
C TYR A 568 29.89 -20.91 35.22
N GLN A 569 28.90 -21.71 34.82
CA GLN A 569 27.93 -22.36 35.71
C GLN A 569 28.45 -23.65 36.39
N GLY A 570 29.67 -24.09 36.08
CA GLY A 570 30.26 -25.33 36.60
C GLY A 570 29.77 -26.63 35.92
N ASP A 571 29.00 -26.54 34.83
CA ASP A 571 28.54 -27.70 34.05
C ASP A 571 29.56 -28.11 32.99
N TYR A 572 30.71 -28.63 33.45
CA TYR A 572 31.83 -29.02 32.58
C TYR A 572 31.49 -30.19 31.64
N THR A 573 30.52 -31.03 31.99
CA THR A 573 30.07 -32.14 31.13
C THR A 573 29.42 -31.62 29.85
N LYS A 574 28.49 -30.67 29.96
CA LYS A 574 27.86 -30.08 28.77
C LYS A 574 28.86 -29.26 27.97
N ALA A 575 29.69 -28.45 28.64
CA ALA A 575 30.72 -27.67 27.97
C ALA A 575 31.69 -28.53 27.14
N LYS A 576 32.19 -29.63 27.72
CA LYS A 576 33.03 -30.61 27.02
C LYS A 576 32.34 -31.13 25.76
N SER A 577 31.06 -31.51 25.85
CA SER A 577 30.33 -32.05 24.70
C SER A 577 30.25 -31.05 23.54
N LEU A 578 30.01 -29.76 23.83
CA LEU A 578 30.00 -28.70 22.81
C LEU A 578 31.39 -28.51 22.19
N LEU A 579 32.42 -28.32 23.01
CA LEU A 579 33.77 -28.01 22.52
C LEU A 579 34.41 -29.19 21.78
N ALA A 580 34.14 -30.43 22.22
CA ALA A 580 34.62 -31.63 21.53
C ALA A 580 34.03 -31.71 20.11
N LYS A 581 32.81 -31.19 19.91
CA LYS A 581 32.21 -31.13 18.58
C LYS A 581 32.99 -30.20 17.64
N VAL A 582 33.37 -29.02 18.14
CA VAL A 582 34.21 -28.06 17.40
C VAL A 582 35.53 -28.69 16.96
N VAL A 583 36.20 -29.43 17.86
CA VAL A 583 37.44 -30.16 17.54
C VAL A 583 37.18 -31.26 16.50
N SER A 584 36.11 -32.04 16.66
CA SER A 584 35.81 -33.18 15.78
C SER A 584 35.48 -32.80 14.34
N ASN A 585 35.05 -31.55 14.11
CA ASN A 585 34.73 -31.03 12.78
C ASN A 585 35.97 -30.83 11.90
N ASN A 586 37.18 -30.77 12.47
CA ASN A 586 38.46 -30.58 11.76
C ASN A 586 38.54 -29.31 10.89
N PHE A 587 37.76 -28.26 11.18
CA PHE A 587 37.80 -26.98 10.46
C PHE A 587 38.99 -26.09 10.84
N TYR A 588 39.60 -26.35 11.99
CA TYR A 588 40.61 -25.48 12.60
C TYR A 588 41.91 -26.24 12.88
N GLN A 589 43.04 -25.55 12.78
CA GLN A 589 44.37 -26.11 12.99
C GLN A 589 45.22 -25.15 13.81
N LEU A 590 45.96 -25.66 14.80
CA LEU A 590 46.93 -24.89 15.56
C LEU A 590 48.08 -24.36 14.67
N GLU A 591 48.53 -23.16 14.99
CA GLU A 591 49.58 -22.37 14.38
C GLU A 591 50.56 -21.91 15.47
N SER A 592 51.78 -21.54 15.10
CA SER A 592 52.79 -21.10 16.08
C SER A 592 52.61 -19.66 16.56
N THR A 593 51.94 -18.82 15.76
CA THR A 593 51.70 -17.40 16.08
C THR A 593 50.64 -17.22 17.17
N THR A 594 50.77 -16.17 17.97
CA THR A 594 49.73 -15.71 18.92
C THR A 594 48.96 -14.50 18.40
N SER A 595 49.41 -13.91 17.29
CA SER A 595 48.70 -12.84 16.57
C SER A 595 47.95 -13.43 15.39
N TYR A 596 46.64 -13.20 15.35
CA TYR A 596 45.73 -13.79 14.36
C TYR A 596 45.33 -12.79 13.30
N THR A 597 45.29 -13.25 12.05
CA THR A 597 44.77 -12.49 10.89
C THR A 597 43.47 -13.13 10.42
N PRO A 598 42.70 -12.46 9.55
CA PRO A 598 41.51 -13.05 8.92
C PRO A 598 41.76 -14.38 8.18
N THR A 599 43.01 -14.69 7.80
CA THR A 599 43.38 -15.95 7.13
C THR A 599 43.93 -17.02 8.08
N SER A 600 44.07 -16.72 9.37
CA SER A 600 44.57 -17.66 10.38
C SER A 600 43.72 -18.94 10.43
N LYS A 601 44.38 -20.08 10.51
CA LYS A 601 43.72 -21.39 10.58
C LYS A 601 43.03 -21.61 11.92
N GLU A 602 43.46 -20.91 12.96
CA GLU A 602 42.86 -20.97 14.29
C GLU A 602 41.66 -20.05 14.50
N LEU A 603 41.44 -19.06 13.63
CA LEU A 603 40.41 -18.05 13.86
C LEU A 603 39.01 -18.66 13.65
N ILE A 604 38.19 -18.62 14.70
CA ILE A 604 36.81 -19.13 14.71
C ILE A 604 35.82 -17.97 14.57
N LEU A 605 36.08 -16.87 15.28
CA LEU A 605 35.35 -15.62 15.11
C LEU A 605 36.32 -14.44 15.26
N GLY A 606 36.29 -13.50 14.32
CA GLY A 606 36.95 -12.20 14.42
C GLY A 606 36.05 -11.11 13.86
N LEU A 607 36.17 -9.90 14.42
CA LEU A 607 35.52 -8.70 13.87
C LEU A 607 36.62 -7.68 13.53
N PHE A 608 36.76 -7.38 12.24
CA PHE A 608 37.84 -6.56 11.70
C PHE A 608 39.21 -7.12 12.14
N ASN A 609 39.99 -6.33 12.90
CA ASN A 609 41.31 -6.74 13.40
C ASN A 609 41.27 -7.32 14.83
N THR A 610 40.08 -7.58 15.38
CA THR A 610 39.91 -8.10 16.74
C THR A 610 39.60 -9.60 16.71
N PRO A 611 40.50 -10.50 17.13
CA PRO A 611 40.17 -11.91 17.34
C PRO A 611 39.21 -12.05 18.53
N ILE A 612 38.14 -12.82 18.37
CA ILE A 612 37.11 -13.01 19.41
C ILE A 612 37.14 -14.44 19.94
N LEU A 613 37.09 -15.42 19.04
CA LEU A 613 37.14 -16.84 19.37
C LEU A 613 38.22 -17.53 18.56
N THR A 614 39.05 -18.34 19.22
CA THR A 614 40.17 -19.03 18.59
C THR A 614 40.21 -20.51 18.98
N TYR A 615 40.81 -21.31 18.11
CA TYR A 615 40.99 -22.73 18.35
C TYR A 615 41.91 -23.03 19.53
N THR A 616 42.90 -22.16 19.80
CA THR A 616 43.71 -22.25 21.03
C THR A 616 42.84 -22.16 22.28
N ASP A 617 41.90 -21.21 22.35
CA ASP A 617 41.01 -21.09 23.50
C ASP A 617 40.07 -22.31 23.65
N VAL A 618 39.58 -22.87 22.53
CA VAL A 618 38.77 -24.10 22.54
C VAL A 618 39.53 -25.26 23.16
N LEU A 619 40.78 -25.49 22.76
CA LEU A 619 41.59 -26.60 23.28
C LEU A 619 41.96 -26.41 24.76
N LEU A 620 42.27 -25.18 25.17
CA LEU A 620 42.54 -24.87 26.58
C LEU A 620 41.28 -25.00 27.44
N SER A 621 40.11 -24.66 26.90
CA SER A 621 38.81 -24.83 27.57
C SER A 621 38.40 -26.31 27.67
N LEU A 622 38.73 -27.12 26.67
CA LEU A 622 38.59 -28.58 26.74
C LEU A 622 39.52 -29.19 27.79
N ALA A 623 40.79 -28.76 27.80
CA ALA A 623 41.75 -29.20 28.82
C ALA A 623 41.22 -28.91 30.24
N GLU A 624 40.65 -27.72 30.44
CA GLU A 624 40.02 -27.33 31.69
C GLU A 624 38.81 -28.21 32.03
N CYS A 625 37.89 -28.44 31.09
CA CYS A 625 36.74 -29.31 31.32
C CYS A 625 37.17 -30.73 31.71
N GLU A 626 38.15 -31.31 31.03
CA GLU A 626 38.67 -32.64 31.35
C GLU A 626 39.32 -32.68 32.73
N ALA A 627 40.04 -31.64 33.13
CA ALA A 627 40.64 -31.55 34.46
C ALA A 627 39.56 -31.54 35.57
N HIS A 628 38.50 -30.75 35.42
CA HIS A 628 37.38 -30.70 36.38
C HIS A 628 36.56 -31.99 36.43
N LEU A 629 36.56 -32.76 35.33
CA LEU A 629 35.91 -34.08 35.27
C LEU A 629 36.82 -35.23 35.76
N GLY A 630 38.04 -34.94 36.23
CA GLY A 630 38.99 -35.93 36.73
C GLY A 630 39.77 -36.69 35.65
N ASN A 631 39.67 -36.28 34.39
CA ASN A 631 40.34 -36.93 33.25
C ASN A 631 41.71 -36.29 32.98
N GLU A 632 42.63 -36.40 33.94
CA GLU A 632 43.91 -35.68 33.92
C GLU A 632 44.77 -35.98 32.68
N ALA A 633 44.77 -37.23 32.20
CA ALA A 633 45.51 -37.62 30.99
C ALA A 633 45.00 -36.90 29.73
N ALA A 634 43.67 -36.77 29.58
CA ALA A 634 43.07 -36.07 28.45
C ALA A 634 43.32 -34.55 28.57
N ALA A 635 43.20 -34.01 29.78
CA ALA A 635 43.47 -32.62 30.07
C ALA A 635 44.93 -32.23 29.72
N LEU A 636 45.89 -33.05 30.14
CA LEU A 636 47.30 -32.86 29.83
C LEU A 636 47.59 -32.97 28.34
N ASN A 637 46.88 -33.84 27.61
CA ASN A 637 47.03 -33.97 26.16
C ASN A 637 46.63 -32.68 25.44
N TYR A 638 45.43 -32.15 25.72
CA TYR A 638 44.97 -30.89 25.12
C TYR A 638 45.87 -29.70 25.46
N LEU A 639 46.33 -29.61 26.72
CA LEU A 639 47.32 -28.60 27.11
C LEU A 639 48.62 -28.73 26.30
N LYS A 640 49.16 -29.94 26.17
CA LYS A 640 50.40 -30.20 25.42
C LYS A 640 50.28 -29.90 23.94
N MET A 641 49.11 -30.10 23.33
CA MET A 641 48.87 -29.69 21.94
C MET A 641 49.12 -28.19 21.76
N VAL A 642 48.57 -27.37 22.67
CA VAL A 642 48.72 -25.91 22.64
C VAL A 642 50.14 -25.49 22.98
N THR A 643 50.71 -25.96 24.09
CA THR A 643 52.04 -25.52 24.53
C THR A 643 53.12 -25.86 23.50
N ARG A 644 53.04 -27.04 22.86
CA ARG A 644 53.97 -27.42 21.78
C ARG A 644 53.80 -26.57 20.54
N ALA A 645 52.57 -26.28 20.13
CA ALA A 645 52.32 -25.44 18.96
C ALA A 645 52.85 -24.02 19.18
N LYS A 646 52.65 -23.45 20.39
CA LYS A 646 53.01 -22.08 20.75
C LYS A 646 54.42 -21.90 21.31
N GLY A 647 55.19 -22.99 21.50
CA GLY A 647 56.52 -22.93 22.10
C GLY A 647 56.54 -22.52 23.59
N ILE A 648 55.48 -22.86 24.33
CA ILE A 648 55.33 -22.52 25.76
C ILE A 648 55.91 -23.65 26.62
N ALA A 649 56.66 -23.29 27.67
CA ALA A 649 57.26 -24.26 28.58
C ALA A 649 56.19 -25.07 29.34
N GLU A 650 56.41 -26.39 29.47
CA GLU A 650 55.53 -27.26 30.26
C GLU A 650 55.69 -26.97 31.78
N THR A 651 54.60 -27.05 32.54
CA THR A 651 54.58 -26.87 34.01
C THR A 651 54.14 -28.14 34.72
N SER A 652 54.35 -28.23 36.04
CA SER A 652 54.10 -29.45 36.83
C SER A 652 52.62 -29.72 37.19
N GLY A 653 51.66 -28.90 36.74
CA GLY A 653 50.23 -29.12 37.00
C GLY A 653 49.33 -28.59 35.88
N VAL A 654 48.25 -29.31 35.57
CA VAL A 654 47.39 -29.02 34.39
C VAL A 654 46.74 -27.64 34.48
N ILE A 655 46.06 -27.31 35.59
CA ILE A 655 45.40 -26.01 35.75
C ILE A 655 46.42 -24.85 35.72
N THR A 656 47.56 -25.01 36.39
CA THR A 656 48.66 -24.03 36.35
C THR A 656 49.21 -23.88 34.93
N GLY A 657 49.36 -24.97 34.20
CA GLY A 657 49.81 -24.94 32.80
C GLY A 657 48.82 -24.26 31.88
N ILE A 658 47.51 -24.49 32.06
CA ILE A 658 46.46 -23.77 31.33
C ILE A 658 46.52 -22.27 31.66
N LYS A 659 46.73 -21.89 32.92
CA LYS A 659 46.88 -20.49 33.34
C LYS A 659 48.02 -19.81 32.58
N GLU A 660 49.22 -20.40 32.58
CA GLU A 660 50.37 -19.83 31.88
C GLU A 660 50.18 -19.83 30.36
N ALA A 661 49.60 -20.91 29.80
CA ALA A 661 49.33 -20.99 28.37
C ALA A 661 48.34 -19.91 27.91
N ARG A 662 47.25 -19.67 28.66
CA ARG A 662 46.29 -18.59 28.36
C ARG A 662 46.95 -17.21 28.43
N LYS A 663 47.75 -16.97 29.48
CA LYS A 663 48.46 -15.69 29.69
C LYS A 663 49.39 -15.33 28.54
N ILE A 664 50.03 -16.32 27.91
CA ILE A 664 50.97 -16.13 26.80
C ILE A 664 50.27 -16.15 25.44
N ALA A 665 49.31 -17.07 25.23
CA ALA A 665 48.76 -17.33 23.90
C ALA A 665 47.51 -16.50 23.56
N LEU A 666 46.83 -15.92 24.55
CA LEU A 666 45.55 -15.22 24.38
C LEU A 666 45.61 -13.74 24.80
N THR A 667 46.75 -13.06 24.59
CA THR A 667 46.96 -11.66 25.05
C THR A 667 46.02 -10.63 24.42
N ASP A 668 45.53 -10.91 23.21
CA ASP A 668 44.62 -10.03 22.46
C ASP A 668 43.15 -10.47 22.57
N GLN A 669 42.82 -11.33 23.55
CA GLN A 669 41.51 -11.92 23.75
C GLN A 669 41.06 -11.83 25.21
N ILE A 670 39.78 -11.56 25.40
CA ILE A 670 39.12 -11.56 26.72
C ILE A 670 38.93 -12.98 27.25
N GLY A 671 38.72 -13.09 28.58
CA GLY A 671 38.30 -14.34 29.22
C GLY A 671 39.34 -14.99 30.14
N TYR A 672 40.53 -14.42 30.27
CA TYR A 672 41.52 -14.85 31.25
C TYR A 672 41.04 -14.62 32.69
N PHE A 673 40.39 -13.48 32.95
CA PHE A 673 39.77 -13.20 34.23
C PHE A 673 38.63 -14.20 34.54
N ALA A 674 37.81 -14.54 33.55
CA ALA A 674 36.78 -15.57 33.70
C ALA A 674 37.39 -16.93 34.10
N PHE A 675 38.52 -17.31 33.48
CA PHE A 675 39.27 -18.51 33.83
C PHE A 675 39.78 -18.48 35.27
N LEU A 676 40.41 -17.38 35.69
CA LEU A 676 40.92 -17.24 37.06
C LEU A 676 39.80 -17.35 38.09
N LYS A 677 38.63 -16.77 37.81
CA LYS A 677 37.47 -16.81 38.71
C LYS A 677 36.91 -18.21 38.89
N ARG A 678 36.58 -18.90 37.79
CA ARG A 678 35.95 -20.23 37.86
C ARG A 678 36.88 -21.33 38.37
N ASN A 679 38.20 -21.10 38.36
CA ASN A 679 39.19 -22.00 38.95
C ASN A 679 39.64 -21.58 40.37
N GLY A 680 39.02 -20.55 40.95
CA GLY A 680 39.35 -20.10 42.31
C GLY A 680 40.74 -19.47 42.46
N LEU A 681 41.38 -19.06 41.35
CA LEU A 681 42.73 -18.52 41.32
C LEU A 681 42.77 -17.00 41.43
N ALA A 682 41.68 -16.31 41.07
CA ALA A 682 41.65 -14.85 40.98
C ALA A 682 42.11 -14.15 42.27
N LYS A 683 41.65 -14.60 43.45
CA LYS A 683 42.00 -13.96 44.72
C LYS A 683 43.48 -14.10 45.07
N SER A 684 44.04 -15.30 44.93
CA SER A 684 45.44 -15.57 45.26
C SER A 684 46.41 -14.93 44.26
N GLU A 685 46.08 -14.97 42.97
CA GLU A 685 46.95 -14.47 41.90
C GLU A 685 46.91 -12.94 41.81
N LEU A 686 45.73 -12.34 41.99
CA LEU A 686 45.50 -10.90 41.78
C LEU A 686 45.39 -10.11 43.10
N LYS A 687 45.42 -10.78 44.25
CA LYS A 687 45.27 -10.19 45.60
C LYS A 687 43.96 -9.42 45.75
N LEU A 688 42.86 -10.06 45.31
CA LEU A 688 41.51 -9.49 45.31
C LEU A 688 40.66 -10.03 46.47
N GLU A 689 39.76 -9.18 46.95
CA GLU A 689 38.67 -9.56 47.87
C GLU A 689 37.49 -10.19 47.13
N ASP A 690 36.59 -10.88 47.84
CA ASP A 690 35.44 -11.60 47.24
C ASP A 690 34.55 -10.68 46.36
N TYR A 691 34.26 -9.48 46.84
CA TYR A 691 33.42 -8.53 46.09
C TYR A 691 34.11 -7.97 44.83
N GLN A 692 35.44 -8.05 44.75
CA GLN A 692 36.25 -7.55 43.63
C GLN A 692 36.39 -8.56 42.48
N LEU A 693 35.73 -9.72 42.61
CA LEU A 693 35.54 -10.68 41.51
C LEU A 693 34.49 -10.21 40.49
N LEU A 694 33.76 -9.15 40.81
CA LEU A 694 32.94 -8.37 39.90
C LEU A 694 33.47 -6.94 39.85
N PHE A 695 33.39 -6.29 38.70
CA PHE A 695 33.60 -4.87 38.57
C PHE A 695 32.43 -4.11 39.21
N PRO A 696 32.65 -2.89 39.72
CA PRO A 696 31.54 -2.05 40.14
C PRO A 696 30.68 -1.68 38.93
N ILE A 697 29.37 -1.57 39.15
CA ILE A 697 28.48 -0.91 38.21
C ILE A 697 28.92 0.55 38.08
N PRO A 698 29.07 1.11 36.87
CA PRO A 698 29.51 2.48 36.69
C PRO A 698 28.58 3.47 37.42
N GLN A 699 29.15 4.44 38.13
CA GLN A 699 28.38 5.38 38.95
C GLN A 699 27.35 6.15 38.13
N ARG A 700 27.73 6.58 36.93
CA ARG A 700 26.82 7.25 35.99
C ARG A 700 25.55 6.45 35.71
N GLU A 701 25.65 5.14 35.56
CA GLU A 701 24.51 4.27 35.25
C GLU A 701 23.57 4.14 36.46
N ILE A 702 24.10 4.19 37.68
CA ILE A 702 23.32 4.27 38.92
C ILE A 702 22.62 5.63 39.02
N ASP A 703 23.33 6.71 38.69
CA ASP A 703 22.81 8.08 38.80
C ASP A 703 21.67 8.35 37.81
N ILE A 704 21.73 7.78 36.60
CA ILE A 704 20.72 7.98 35.56
C ILE A 704 19.57 6.98 35.60
N ASN A 705 19.72 5.82 36.23
CA ASN A 705 18.70 4.78 36.29
C ASN A 705 18.40 4.41 37.75
N PRO A 706 17.28 4.88 38.33
CA PRO A 706 16.94 4.63 39.73
C PRO A 706 16.66 3.14 40.04
N GLY A 707 16.47 2.30 39.02
CA GLY A 707 16.33 0.84 39.15
C GLY A 707 17.67 0.09 39.20
N MET A 708 18.80 0.77 39.05
CA MET A 708 20.14 0.16 39.12
C MET A 708 20.67 0.18 40.55
N THR A 709 21.29 -0.94 40.95
CA THR A 709 21.94 -1.08 42.25
C THR A 709 23.40 -1.48 42.09
N GLN A 710 24.25 -0.98 42.99
CA GLN A 710 25.67 -1.34 43.02
C GLN A 710 25.86 -2.83 43.38
N ASN A 711 26.97 -3.42 42.92
CA ASN A 711 27.42 -4.73 43.38
C ASN A 711 27.79 -4.66 44.87
N PRO A 712 27.37 -5.64 45.71
CA PRO A 712 27.65 -5.62 47.14
C PRO A 712 29.15 -5.46 47.44
N GLY A 713 29.53 -4.51 48.30
CA GLY A 713 30.91 -4.25 48.71
C GLY A 713 31.57 -3.03 48.06
N TYR A 714 30.96 -2.45 47.02
CA TYR A 714 31.41 -1.23 46.34
C TYR A 714 30.71 0.04 46.80
#